data_AF-A0AAE1E486-F1
#
_entry.id   AF-A0AAE1E486-F1
#
_cell.length_a   1.000
_cell.length_b   1.000
_cell.length_c   1.000
_cell.angle_alpha   90.00
_cell.angle_beta   90.00
_cell.angle_gamma   90.00
#
_symmetry.space_group_name_H-M   'P 1'
#
loop_
_entity.id
_entity.type
_entity.pdbx_description
1 polymer ?
#
loop_
_entity_poly.entity_id
_entity_poly.type
_entity_poly.pdbx_seq_one_letter_code
_entity_poly.pdbx_strand_id
1 'polypeptide(L)'
;MIPRLTMDQEITPVGDKLTAMIPRLKLGQDITPVGDRLTAMIPRLKLGQEITPVGDKLTAMIPRLTMDQDITPVGDRLTAMIPRLTMDQDITPVGDKLTAKIPRLTMDQDITPVGDKLIAMIPRLTMDQDITPVGDRLTAMIPRLTMDQDITPVGDKLTAKIPRLTMDQDITPVGDRLSAKIPRLTMDQDITPVGDRLTAKIPRLTMDQDITPVGDKLTAKIPRLTMDQDITPVGDKLIAMIPRLTMDQDITPVGDRLTAKIPRLTMDQDITPVGDKLTAMIPRLTMDQDITPVGDRLTAMIPRLTMDQDITPVGDKLTAKIPRLTMDQDITPVGDKLTAMIPRLTMDQDITPVGDKLTAMIPRLTMDQDITPVGDKLTAKIPRLTMDQDITPVGDKLIAMIPRLTMDQDITPVGDKLTAMIPRLTMDQDITPVGDRLIAMIPRLTMDQDITPVGDRLTAMIPRLTMDQDITPVGDKLTAKIPRLTMDQDITPVGDRLSAKIPRLTMDQDITPVGDRLTAKIPRLTMDQDITPVGDKLTAKIPRLTMDQDITPVGDKLIAMIPRLTMDQDITPVGDRLTAKIPRLTMDQDITPVGDRLTAMIPRLTMDQHITPVGDKLTAMIPRLTMDQDITPVGDKLIAMIPRLTMDQDITPVGDRLTAKIPRLTMDQDITPVGDKLTAMIPRLTMDQDITPVGDKLTAKIPRLTMDQDITPVGDKLTAMIPRLTMDQDITPVGDKLTAKIPRLKLGQDITPVGDKLTAMISRLTMDQDITRSIHELLVSS
;
A
#
# COMPACT_ATOMS: atom_id res chain seq x y z
N MET A 1 -2.63 7.43 34.74
CA MET A 1 -2.89 7.33 36.20
C MET A 1 -2.10 6.21 36.98
N ILE A 2 -1.46 6.54 38.14
CA ILE A 2 -1.20 5.73 39.39
C ILE A 2 0.21 5.24 39.91
N PRO A 3 1.14 4.55 39.20
CA PRO A 3 2.61 4.73 39.43
C PRO A 3 3.49 3.69 40.27
N ARG A 4 4.60 4.12 40.99
CA ARG A 4 5.79 3.32 41.56
C ARG A 4 7.34 3.80 41.80
N LEU A 5 7.86 4.85 42.53
CA LEU A 5 9.25 5.13 43.24
C LEU A 5 9.33 5.72 44.87
N THR A 6 9.12 5.27 46.23
CA THR A 6 8.96 4.03 47.33
C THR A 6 10.00 2.92 48.09
N MET A 7 11.38 2.57 48.31
CA MET A 7 12.93 2.76 48.09
C MET A 7 13.97 3.40 49.17
N ASP A 8 15.09 4.21 48.87
CA ASP A 8 16.14 4.83 49.86
C ASP A 8 17.35 5.99 49.56
N GLN A 9 17.51 7.30 50.08
CA GLN A 9 18.62 8.50 50.31
C GLN A 9 19.57 9.03 51.63
N GLU A 10 20.17 10.31 51.75
CA GLU A 10 21.39 11.11 52.44
C GLU A 10 22.00 11.33 53.98
N ILE A 11 23.05 12.25 54.28
CA ILE A 11 23.55 13.10 55.54
C ILE A 11 25.00 13.17 56.38
N THR A 12 25.28 13.91 57.55
CA THR A 12 26.46 14.83 58.16
C THR A 12 27.55 14.59 59.40
N PRO A 13 28.90 15.09 59.42
CA PRO A 13 29.91 15.78 60.43
C PRO A 13 30.86 15.31 61.66
N VAL A 14 31.54 16.25 62.40
CA VAL A 14 32.81 16.07 63.25
C VAL A 14 32.81 16.53 64.76
N GLY A 15 33.82 16.71 65.67
CA GLY A 15 35.28 17.15 65.72
C GLY A 15 36.27 16.35 66.65
N ASP A 16 36.81 16.91 67.78
CA ASP A 16 37.90 16.34 68.68
C ASP A 16 37.75 16.48 70.25
N LYS A 17 38.42 15.82 71.26
CA LYS A 17 39.08 14.48 71.47
C LYS A 17 38.61 13.67 72.72
N LEU A 18 39.22 13.91 73.90
CA LEU A 18 39.08 13.26 75.24
C LEU A 18 39.75 11.89 75.46
N THR A 19 39.28 11.27 76.55
CA THR A 19 39.45 9.94 77.11
C THR A 19 38.50 9.92 78.32
N ALA A 20 37.32 9.33 78.14
CA ALA A 20 36.25 9.12 79.13
C ALA A 20 35.54 10.33 79.79
N MET A 21 36.20 11.39 80.29
CA MET A 21 35.50 12.49 81.00
C MET A 21 36.28 13.80 81.24
N ILE A 22 35.61 14.95 81.06
CA ILE A 22 35.91 16.23 81.74
C ILE A 22 34.60 16.98 82.12
N PRO A 23 34.57 17.85 83.15
CA PRO A 23 33.76 19.08 83.16
C PRO A 23 32.24 18.94 82.94
N ARG A 24 31.78 19.34 81.74
CA ARG A 24 30.45 19.90 81.37
C ARG A 24 30.22 21.29 81.99
N LEU A 25 30.09 22.31 81.15
CA LEU A 25 29.94 23.73 81.50
C LEU A 25 29.10 24.47 80.43
N LYS A 26 28.74 25.73 80.71
CA LYS A 26 28.29 26.76 79.76
C LYS A 26 28.77 28.12 80.29
N LEU A 27 29.29 28.98 79.43
CA LEU A 27 29.88 30.29 79.76
C LEU A 27 29.55 31.34 78.67
N GLY A 28 30.47 32.26 78.38
CA GLY A 28 30.49 33.24 77.29
C GLY A 28 31.84 33.97 77.35
N GLN A 29 32.41 34.39 76.21
CA GLN A 29 33.75 33.95 75.76
C GLN A 29 33.62 32.68 74.92
N ASP A 30 34.48 32.55 73.91
CA ASP A 30 34.57 31.35 73.06
C ASP A 30 35.15 30.18 73.86
N ILE A 31 34.64 28.97 73.62
CA ILE A 31 35.10 27.74 74.27
C ILE A 31 35.60 26.80 73.18
N THR A 32 36.91 26.86 72.93
CA THR A 32 37.64 25.97 72.02
C THR A 32 38.31 24.81 72.79
N PRO A 33 37.65 23.66 73.01
CA PRO A 33 38.27 22.49 73.61
C PRO A 33 39.27 21.83 72.64
N VAL A 34 40.53 22.24 72.69
CA VAL A 34 41.60 21.73 71.81
C VAL A 34 42.17 20.39 72.27
N GLY A 35 42.37 19.49 71.30
CA GLY A 35 43.30 18.35 71.35
C GLY A 35 42.89 17.19 72.25
N ASP A 36 41.84 17.38 73.04
CA ASP A 36 41.61 16.79 74.37
C ASP A 36 40.11 17.05 74.72
N ARG A 37 39.79 17.43 75.97
CA ARG A 37 38.50 17.92 76.53
C ARG A 37 37.18 17.11 76.35
N LEU A 38 36.89 16.40 75.25
CA LEU A 38 35.49 16.12 74.86
C LEU A 38 34.99 14.66 74.61
N THR A 39 35.81 13.57 74.53
CA THR A 39 35.22 12.21 74.77
C THR A 39 34.77 12.10 76.21
N ALA A 40 33.46 12.28 76.39
CA ALA A 40 32.74 12.27 77.64
C ALA A 40 31.27 11.93 77.39
N MET A 41 30.62 11.25 78.33
CA MET A 41 29.16 11.19 78.37
C MET A 41 28.61 12.47 79.04
N ILE A 42 27.74 13.19 78.36
CA ILE A 42 27.19 14.48 78.80
C ILE A 42 25.68 14.34 78.94
N PRO A 43 25.11 14.16 80.16
CA PRO A 43 23.73 13.67 80.34
C PRO A 43 22.62 14.67 80.00
N ARG A 44 22.95 15.97 79.93
CA ARG A 44 22.15 17.05 79.35
C ARG A 44 23.11 18.07 78.75
N LEU A 45 22.72 18.76 77.68
CA LEU A 45 23.34 20.03 77.30
C LEU A 45 22.32 20.95 76.61
N LYS A 46 22.19 22.20 77.09
CA LYS A 46 21.55 23.30 76.38
C LYS A 46 22.56 24.46 76.33
N LEU A 47 22.74 25.08 75.17
CA LEU A 47 23.87 25.98 74.89
C LEU A 47 23.50 27.47 74.84
N GLY A 48 23.53 28.10 73.66
CA GLY A 48 23.66 29.56 73.54
C GLY A 48 25.12 30.03 73.61
N GLN A 49 26.04 29.34 72.92
CA GLN A 49 27.39 29.80 72.55
C GLN A 49 27.84 29.11 71.25
N GLU A 50 28.79 29.73 70.56
CA GLU A 50 29.86 29.04 69.81
C GLU A 50 30.39 27.82 70.58
N ILE A 51 30.75 26.75 69.86
CA ILE A 51 31.74 25.75 70.33
C ILE A 51 32.53 25.17 69.14
N THR A 52 33.86 25.29 69.19
CA THR A 52 34.82 24.71 68.24
C THR A 52 35.72 23.63 68.89
N PRO A 53 35.32 22.35 68.92
CA PRO A 53 36.21 21.25 69.32
C PRO A 53 37.16 20.83 68.18
N VAL A 54 38.50 20.92 68.37
CA VAL A 54 39.51 20.87 67.28
C VAL A 54 40.67 19.88 67.52
N GLY A 55 40.94 18.95 66.57
CA GLY A 55 42.08 18.00 66.56
C GLY A 55 41.90 16.73 65.69
N ASP A 56 41.84 15.51 66.27
CA ASP A 56 42.00 14.23 65.55
C ASP A 56 41.13 12.98 65.97
N LYS A 57 40.47 12.90 67.15
CA LYS A 57 39.53 11.78 67.49
C LYS A 57 38.43 12.11 68.56
N LEU A 58 37.27 12.69 68.21
CA LEU A 58 36.17 12.88 69.19
C LEU A 58 35.25 11.67 69.37
N THR A 59 35.22 11.14 70.58
CA THR A 59 34.22 10.21 71.15
C THR A 59 32.97 10.85 71.81
N ALA A 60 32.04 11.52 71.12
CA ALA A 60 30.95 12.26 71.80
C ALA A 60 29.68 11.42 72.07
N MET A 61 29.12 11.51 73.28
CA MET A 61 27.83 10.89 73.63
C MET A 61 26.94 11.83 74.46
N ILE A 62 25.87 12.34 73.86
CA ILE A 62 25.02 13.41 74.41
C ILE A 62 23.54 13.03 74.29
N PRO A 63 22.84 12.56 75.35
CA PRO A 63 21.47 12.03 75.27
C PRO A 63 20.41 13.01 74.73
N ARG A 64 20.61 14.33 74.90
CA ARG A 64 19.89 15.42 74.23
C ARG A 64 20.78 16.65 74.16
N LEU A 65 20.78 17.34 73.01
CA LEU A 65 21.44 18.61 72.79
C LEU A 65 20.44 19.60 72.19
N THR A 66 20.35 20.80 72.78
CA THR A 66 19.59 21.94 72.22
C THR A 66 20.53 23.13 72.14
N MET A 67 20.69 23.71 70.97
CA MET A 67 21.78 24.67 70.71
C MET A 67 21.36 25.80 69.79
N ASP A 68 21.15 26.94 70.42
CA ASP A 68 20.60 28.16 69.83
C ASP A 68 21.70 28.99 69.10
N GLN A 69 22.84 28.38 68.69
CA GLN A 69 24.09 29.02 68.19
C GLN A 69 24.93 28.04 67.35
N ASP A 70 25.76 28.58 66.45
CA ASP A 70 26.60 27.82 65.52
C ASP A 70 27.65 26.92 66.20
N ILE A 71 27.94 25.77 65.58
CA ILE A 71 29.03 24.89 66.02
C ILE A 71 29.85 24.39 64.82
N THR A 72 31.18 24.54 64.92
CA THR A 72 32.16 24.12 63.89
C THR A 72 33.17 23.11 64.47
N PRO A 73 32.80 21.82 64.60
CA PRO A 73 33.69 20.78 65.08
C PRO A 73 34.73 20.38 64.03
N VAL A 74 36.01 20.29 64.39
CA VAL A 74 37.11 19.98 63.46
C VAL A 74 37.92 18.75 63.90
N GLY A 75 38.16 17.79 63.01
CA GLY A 75 39.23 16.79 63.19
C GLY A 75 39.15 15.49 62.39
N ASP A 76 40.26 14.75 62.34
CA ASP A 76 40.42 13.56 61.46
C ASP A 76 39.33 12.48 61.63
N ARG A 77 38.78 12.33 62.85
CA ARG A 77 37.76 11.30 63.17
C ARG A 77 36.75 11.74 64.21
N LEU A 78 35.48 11.83 63.81
CA LEU A 78 34.36 11.77 64.75
C LEU A 78 33.90 10.36 64.98
N THR A 79 33.40 10.06 66.18
CA THR A 79 32.05 9.51 66.21
C THR A 79 31.16 10.18 67.26
N ALA A 80 29.92 10.49 66.90
CA ALA A 80 28.93 11.10 67.79
C ALA A 80 27.63 10.31 67.84
N MET A 81 27.11 10.12 69.05
CA MET A 81 25.79 9.55 69.29
C MET A 81 24.93 10.55 70.05
N ILE A 82 23.97 11.16 69.34
CA ILE A 82 23.09 12.22 69.86
C ILE A 82 21.62 11.80 69.65
N PRO A 83 20.95 11.16 70.64
CA PRO A 83 19.59 10.65 70.49
C PRO A 83 18.52 11.68 70.10
N ARG A 84 18.72 12.97 70.44
CA ARG A 84 17.93 14.09 69.94
C ARG A 84 18.80 15.34 69.85
N LEU A 85 18.77 16.00 68.70
CA LEU A 85 19.40 17.29 68.44
C LEU A 85 18.34 18.25 67.90
N THR A 86 18.27 19.44 68.50
CA THR A 86 17.43 20.57 68.07
C THR A 86 18.31 21.81 68.06
N MET A 87 18.27 22.59 66.99
CA MET A 87 19.28 23.61 66.73
C MET A 87 18.72 24.69 65.82
N ASP A 88 18.92 25.94 66.22
CA ASP A 88 18.21 27.07 65.62
C ASP A 88 19.17 27.88 64.70
N GLN A 89 20.38 27.34 64.43
CA GLN A 89 21.59 27.98 63.85
C GLN A 89 22.46 26.92 63.13
N ASP A 90 23.58 27.29 62.51
CA ASP A 90 24.28 26.43 61.55
C ASP A 90 25.17 25.35 62.21
N ILE A 91 25.36 24.22 61.52
CA ILE A 91 26.53 23.36 61.77
C ILE A 91 27.37 23.13 60.52
N THR A 92 28.67 23.36 60.69
CA THR A 92 29.67 23.30 59.61
C THR A 92 30.82 22.34 59.95
N PRO A 93 30.60 21.05 60.24
CA PRO A 93 31.63 20.24 60.88
C PRO A 93 32.62 19.67 59.84
N VAL A 94 33.92 19.65 60.16
CA VAL A 94 35.04 19.44 59.21
C VAL A 94 35.97 18.29 59.59
N GLY A 95 36.26 17.36 58.67
CA GLY A 95 37.40 16.44 58.78
C GLY A 95 37.19 15.03 58.21
N ASP A 96 38.28 14.28 58.01
CA ASP A 96 38.34 13.14 57.09
C ASP A 96 37.27 12.06 57.28
N LYS A 97 36.86 11.78 58.53
CA LYS A 97 35.97 10.66 58.88
C LYS A 97 34.94 11.05 59.93
N LEU A 98 33.78 11.50 59.47
CA LEU A 98 32.55 11.44 60.25
C LEU A 98 32.19 9.98 60.59
N THR A 99 31.64 9.75 61.78
CA THR A 99 30.52 8.80 61.94
C THR A 99 29.47 9.31 62.94
N ALA A 100 28.24 9.62 62.51
CA ALA A 100 27.19 10.18 63.37
C ALA A 100 25.95 9.28 63.41
N LYS A 101 25.36 9.17 64.59
CA LYS A 101 24.11 8.47 64.83
C LYS A 101 23.17 9.39 65.59
N ILE A 102 22.24 10.01 64.87
CA ILE A 102 21.32 11.03 65.39
C ILE A 102 19.86 10.56 65.23
N PRO A 103 19.30 9.77 66.17
CA PRO A 103 17.93 9.26 66.11
C PRO A 103 16.81 10.27 65.81
N ARG A 104 16.97 11.55 66.15
CA ARG A 104 16.12 12.66 65.68
C ARG A 104 16.95 13.94 65.57
N LEU A 105 16.88 14.60 64.42
CA LEU A 105 17.42 15.93 64.17
C LEU A 105 16.27 16.83 63.71
N THR A 106 16.18 18.02 64.29
CA THR A 106 15.33 19.13 63.85
C THR A 106 16.23 20.36 63.80
N MET A 107 16.30 21.07 62.68
CA MET A 107 17.04 22.33 62.61
C MET A 107 16.30 23.38 61.78
N ASP A 108 16.50 24.64 62.16
CA ASP A 108 15.81 25.76 61.54
C ASP A 108 16.77 26.53 60.59
N GLN A 109 18.02 26.08 60.42
CA GLN A 109 19.14 26.70 59.69
C GLN A 109 20.06 25.61 59.05
N ASP A 110 21.15 26.01 58.38
CA ASP A 110 21.86 25.19 57.39
C ASP A 110 22.76 24.09 57.98
N ILE A 111 23.03 23.06 57.17
CA ILE A 111 24.12 22.11 57.42
C ILE A 111 25.11 22.07 56.25
N THR A 112 26.34 22.49 56.48
CA THR A 112 27.45 22.42 55.50
C THR A 112 28.56 21.46 55.96
N PRO A 113 28.33 20.13 55.95
CA PRO A 113 29.29 19.17 56.46
C PRO A 113 30.44 18.88 55.48
N VAL A 114 31.70 18.94 55.93
CA VAL A 114 32.89 18.78 55.06
C VAL A 114 33.76 17.59 55.50
N GLY A 115 34.10 16.67 54.59
CA GLY A 115 35.17 15.68 54.82
C GLY A 115 35.16 14.44 53.92
N ASP A 116 36.34 13.84 53.69
CA ASP A 116 36.57 12.72 52.74
C ASP A 116 35.58 11.56 52.88
N LYS A 117 35.11 11.28 54.10
CA LYS A 117 34.22 10.16 54.40
C LYS A 117 33.15 10.49 55.42
N LEU A 118 31.97 10.78 54.89
CA LEU A 118 30.73 10.87 55.65
C LEU A 118 30.10 9.49 55.89
N ILE A 119 29.88 9.12 57.16
CA ILE A 119 28.89 8.09 57.55
C ILE A 119 27.84 8.63 58.53
N ALA A 120 26.61 8.90 58.07
CA ALA A 120 25.51 9.35 58.93
C ALA A 120 24.32 8.37 58.99
N MET A 121 23.76 8.21 60.19
CA MET A 121 22.52 7.46 60.42
C MET A 121 21.53 8.33 61.20
N ILE A 122 20.55 8.92 60.51
CA ILE A 122 19.59 9.87 61.10
C ILE A 122 18.15 9.33 60.97
N PRO A 123 17.64 8.49 61.88
CA PRO A 123 16.29 7.92 61.81
C PRO A 123 15.12 8.89 61.54
N ARG A 124 15.21 10.16 61.91
CA ARG A 124 14.31 11.24 61.47
C ARG A 124 15.07 12.56 61.36
N LEU A 125 14.93 13.24 60.24
CA LEU A 125 15.36 14.62 60.00
C LEU A 125 14.12 15.45 59.63
N THR A 126 14.03 16.66 60.17
CA THR A 126 13.11 17.71 59.76
C THR A 126 13.92 18.98 59.71
N MET A 127 13.86 19.75 58.62
CA MET A 127 14.69 20.93 58.46
C MET A 127 14.03 22.00 57.60
N ASP A 128 14.20 23.25 58.01
CA ASP A 128 13.50 24.38 57.40
C ASP A 128 14.42 25.17 56.43
N GLN A 129 15.70 24.76 56.29
CA GLN A 129 16.78 25.41 55.49
C GLN A 129 17.72 24.35 54.85
N ASP A 130 18.84 24.75 54.23
CA ASP A 130 19.58 23.97 53.22
C ASP A 130 20.54 22.90 53.77
N ILE A 131 20.83 21.88 52.94
CA ILE A 131 21.80 20.81 53.23
C ILE A 131 22.85 20.67 52.12
N THR A 132 24.09 21.12 52.38
CA THR A 132 25.18 21.16 51.39
C THR A 132 26.39 20.28 51.78
N PRO A 133 26.27 18.94 51.83
CA PRO A 133 27.36 18.08 52.28
C PRO A 133 28.45 17.90 51.23
N VAL A 134 29.70 18.22 51.60
CA VAL A 134 30.88 18.18 50.73
C VAL A 134 31.84 17.05 51.15
N GLY A 135 32.14 16.11 50.24
CA GLY A 135 33.22 15.15 50.45
C GLY A 135 33.23 13.91 49.55
N ASP A 136 34.43 13.36 49.31
CA ASP A 136 34.69 12.26 48.36
C ASP A 136 33.76 11.05 48.49
N ARG A 137 33.30 10.75 49.72
CA ARG A 137 32.49 9.56 50.04
C ARG A 137 31.42 9.83 51.09
N LEU A 138 30.27 10.34 50.65
CA LEU A 138 29.06 10.41 51.48
C LEU A 138 28.29 9.09 51.45
N THR A 139 28.28 8.39 52.60
CA THR A 139 27.45 7.20 52.83
C THR A 139 26.45 7.43 53.95
N ALA A 140 25.14 7.52 53.69
CA ALA A 140 24.23 7.91 54.75
C ALA A 140 22.80 7.32 54.67
N MET A 141 22.04 7.41 55.76
CA MET A 141 20.81 6.64 55.97
C MET A 141 19.81 7.40 56.85
N ILE A 142 18.84 8.09 56.25
CA ILE A 142 17.77 8.83 56.96
C ILE A 142 16.38 8.18 56.81
N PRO A 143 15.96 7.19 57.62
CA PRO A 143 14.64 6.56 57.55
C PRO A 143 13.42 7.47 57.29
N ARG A 144 13.43 8.75 57.70
CA ARG A 144 12.54 9.80 57.22
C ARG A 144 13.27 11.15 57.18
N LEU A 145 13.19 11.88 56.09
CA LEU A 145 13.42 13.33 56.03
C LEU A 145 12.10 14.02 55.63
N THR A 146 11.95 15.26 56.04
CA THR A 146 10.96 16.25 55.60
C THR A 146 11.71 17.58 55.57
N MET A 147 11.70 18.30 54.45
CA MET A 147 12.49 19.53 54.33
C MET A 147 11.80 20.60 53.49
N ASP A 148 11.93 21.85 53.92
CA ASP A 148 11.20 22.95 53.31
C ASP A 148 12.08 23.78 52.35
N GLN A 149 13.38 23.43 52.20
CA GLN A 149 14.41 24.08 51.35
C GLN A 149 15.37 23.02 50.73
N ASP A 150 16.48 23.45 50.10
CA ASP A 150 17.24 22.67 49.10
C ASP A 150 18.24 21.63 49.67
N ILE A 151 18.56 20.60 48.88
CA ILE A 151 19.69 19.68 49.19
C ILE A 151 20.70 19.63 48.03
N THR A 152 21.92 20.11 48.28
CA THR A 152 23.02 20.19 47.29
C THR A 152 24.25 19.36 47.73
N PRO A 153 24.16 18.01 47.79
CA PRO A 153 25.29 17.18 48.17
C PRO A 153 26.36 17.13 47.07
N VAL A 154 27.61 17.46 47.42
CA VAL A 154 28.76 17.53 46.51
C VAL A 154 29.80 16.45 46.85
N GLY A 155 30.13 15.56 45.91
CA GLY A 155 31.29 14.67 46.06
C GLY A 155 31.31 13.42 45.18
N ASP A 156 32.52 12.88 44.93
CA ASP A 156 32.73 11.81 43.94
C ASP A 156 31.80 10.60 44.06
N LYS A 157 31.43 10.22 45.30
CA LYS A 157 30.71 8.96 45.60
C LYS A 157 29.63 9.20 46.65
N LEU A 158 28.49 9.67 46.19
CA LEU A 158 27.27 9.73 46.98
C LEU A 158 26.57 8.35 47.01
N THR A 159 26.25 7.83 48.19
CA THR A 159 25.48 6.57 48.35
C THR A 159 24.62 6.63 49.59
N ALA A 160 23.31 6.56 49.45
CA ALA A 160 22.48 6.70 50.63
C ALA A 160 21.17 5.88 50.64
N LYS A 161 20.47 5.96 51.78
CA LYS A 161 19.33 5.11 52.20
C LYS A 161 18.24 5.75 53.13
N ILE A 162 17.48 6.75 52.66
CA ILE A 162 16.22 7.40 53.13
C ILE A 162 14.94 6.63 52.70
N PRO A 163 14.33 5.81 53.57
CA PRO A 163 12.99 5.28 53.30
C PRO A 163 11.83 6.27 53.04
N ARG A 164 11.83 7.57 53.43
CA ARG A 164 10.78 8.59 53.09
C ARG A 164 11.33 10.03 53.06
N LEU A 165 10.99 10.85 52.05
CA LEU A 165 11.39 12.27 51.86
C LEU A 165 10.20 12.99 51.27
N THR A 166 9.72 13.95 52.02
CA THR A 166 8.83 14.97 51.50
C THR A 166 9.66 16.24 51.43
N MET A 167 9.60 16.96 50.32
CA MET A 167 10.38 18.18 50.16
C MET A 167 9.63 19.22 49.34
N ASP A 168 9.72 20.47 49.76
CA ASP A 168 8.92 21.54 49.18
C ASP A 168 9.77 22.43 48.23
N GLN A 169 11.07 22.12 48.06
CA GLN A 169 12.06 22.81 47.20
C GLN A 169 13.06 21.80 46.55
N ASP A 170 14.14 22.27 45.93
CA ASP A 170 14.92 21.55 44.91
C ASP A 170 15.96 20.56 45.48
N ILE A 171 16.37 19.57 44.66
CA ILE A 171 17.54 18.73 44.95
C ILE A 171 18.52 18.75 43.77
N THR A 172 19.68 19.39 43.95
CA THR A 172 20.76 19.45 42.95
C THR A 172 22.02 18.71 43.41
N PRO A 173 22.04 17.37 43.46
CA PRO A 173 23.19 16.62 43.92
C PRO A 173 24.26 16.53 42.82
N VAL A 174 25.51 16.85 43.17
CA VAL A 174 26.64 16.96 42.24
C VAL A 174 27.72 15.91 42.56
N GLY A 175 28.06 15.04 41.61
CA GLY A 175 29.25 14.19 41.75
C GLY A 175 29.34 12.97 40.83
N ASP A 176 30.57 12.53 40.55
CA ASP A 176 30.91 11.47 39.58
C ASP A 176 30.04 10.20 39.68
N ARG A 177 29.64 9.81 40.90
CA ARG A 177 28.95 8.53 41.16
C ARG A 177 27.88 8.67 42.23
N LEU A 178 26.67 9.01 41.80
CA LEU A 178 25.50 9.06 42.67
C LEU A 178 24.76 7.71 42.70
N SER A 179 24.64 7.11 43.89
CA SER A 179 24.10 5.76 44.07
C SER A 179 22.81 5.74 44.91
N ALA A 180 21.84 6.52 44.46
CA ALA A 180 20.49 6.50 44.96
C ALA A 180 19.82 5.12 44.89
N LYS A 181 19.24 4.66 46.00
CA LYS A 181 17.78 4.46 45.89
C LYS A 181 17.18 5.82 46.24
N ILE A 182 15.89 6.09 46.17
CA ILE A 182 15.44 7.44 46.58
C ILE A 182 14.20 7.40 47.41
N PRO A 183 13.71 8.47 48.03
CA PRO A 183 12.73 8.41 49.11
C PRO A 183 11.29 8.04 48.71
N ARG A 184 10.35 7.79 49.66
CA ARG A 184 8.88 7.90 49.38
C ARG A 184 8.90 9.38 49.04
N LEU A 185 9.17 9.64 47.78
CA LEU A 185 9.54 10.93 47.28
C LEU A 185 8.21 11.48 46.86
N THR A 186 7.99 12.68 47.30
CA THR A 186 6.84 13.53 47.10
C THR A 186 7.50 14.89 47.20
N MET A 187 7.50 15.61 46.11
CA MET A 187 8.32 16.79 45.94
C MET A 187 7.60 17.76 45.03
N ASP A 188 7.52 18.99 45.52
CA ASP A 188 6.68 20.02 44.96
C ASP A 188 7.48 20.96 44.03
N GLN A 189 8.79 20.71 43.86
CA GLN A 189 9.76 21.43 43.01
C GLN A 189 10.77 20.46 42.33
N ASP A 190 11.82 20.99 41.69
CA ASP A 190 12.64 20.31 40.68
C ASP A 190 13.72 19.39 41.26
N ILE A 191 14.22 18.44 40.45
CA ILE A 191 15.43 17.66 40.80
C ILE A 191 16.43 17.66 39.63
N THR A 192 17.56 18.34 39.84
CA THR A 192 18.64 18.51 38.86
C THR A 192 19.92 17.75 39.27
N PRO A 193 19.94 16.40 39.26
CA PRO A 193 21.12 15.64 39.65
C PRO A 193 22.19 15.64 38.55
N VAL A 194 23.40 16.10 38.87
CA VAL A 194 24.51 16.28 37.94
C VAL A 194 25.64 15.29 38.24
N GLY A 195 26.03 14.46 37.27
CA GLY A 195 27.29 13.69 37.37
C GLY A 195 27.41 12.47 36.46
N ASP A 196 28.65 12.06 36.18
CA ASP A 196 29.01 11.02 35.20
C ASP A 196 28.20 9.71 35.31
N ARG A 197 27.82 9.30 36.53
CA ARG A 197 27.19 7.99 36.80
C ARG A 197 26.11 8.06 37.87
N LEU A 198 24.94 8.56 37.49
CA LEU A 198 23.74 8.53 38.31
C LEU A 198 23.02 7.17 38.26
N THR A 199 22.88 6.48 39.39
CA THR A 199 22.18 5.18 39.52
C THR A 199 21.07 5.21 40.57
N ALA A 200 19.83 5.53 40.15
CA ALA A 200 18.61 5.54 40.95
C ALA A 200 17.79 4.22 40.81
N LYS A 201 17.51 3.47 41.89
CA LYS A 201 17.53 1.97 41.87
C LYS A 201 16.33 1.20 42.57
N ILE A 202 15.09 1.27 42.02
CA ILE A 202 13.73 1.48 42.66
C ILE A 202 13.12 0.52 43.77
N PRO A 203 11.77 0.27 44.03
CA PRO A 203 10.50 0.30 43.20
C PRO A 203 9.09 0.73 43.87
N ARG A 204 8.51 1.94 43.63
CA ARG A 204 8.38 3.01 44.70
C ARG A 204 7.03 4.20 44.96
N LEU A 205 6.56 5.61 44.73
CA LEU A 205 6.82 7.24 44.47
C LEU A 205 5.57 8.29 44.47
N THR A 206 5.71 9.69 44.36
CA THR A 206 5.02 10.86 43.57
C THR A 206 5.92 12.16 43.34
N MET A 207 5.63 13.14 42.44
CA MET A 207 6.23 14.51 42.32
C MET A 207 5.30 15.51 41.55
N ASP A 208 5.53 16.84 41.58
CA ASP A 208 4.66 17.91 40.96
C ASP A 208 5.37 18.92 40.00
N GLN A 209 6.71 18.97 39.93
CA GLN A 209 7.52 19.80 39.00
C GLN A 209 8.61 18.96 38.27
N ASP A 210 9.53 19.58 37.53
CA ASP A 210 10.37 18.95 36.49
C ASP A 210 11.46 17.98 37.00
N ILE A 211 11.94 17.08 36.12
CA ILE A 211 13.23 16.39 36.33
C ILE A 211 14.20 16.61 35.17
N THR A 212 15.33 17.25 35.50
CA THR A 212 16.44 17.64 34.61
C THR A 212 17.74 16.88 34.94
N PRO A 213 17.78 15.53 34.97
CA PRO A 213 18.99 14.80 35.37
C PRO A 213 20.06 14.84 34.26
N VAL A 214 21.26 15.34 34.59
CA VAL A 214 22.36 15.56 33.65
C VAL A 214 23.53 14.61 33.94
N GLY A 215 23.95 13.82 32.95
CA GLY A 215 25.24 13.10 33.02
C GLY A 215 25.43 11.90 32.09
N ASP A 216 26.69 11.57 31.79
CA ASP A 216 27.09 10.55 30.79
C ASP A 216 26.34 9.22 30.86
N LYS A 217 26.00 8.74 32.06
CA LYS A 217 25.48 7.38 32.31
C LYS A 217 24.38 7.36 33.37
N LEU A 218 23.20 7.81 33.00
CA LEU A 218 21.99 7.73 33.83
C LEU A 218 21.36 6.33 33.81
N THR A 219 21.33 5.65 34.96
CA THR A 219 20.67 4.36 35.18
C THR A 219 19.53 4.51 36.19
N ALA A 220 18.36 4.95 35.71
CA ALA A 220 17.16 5.17 36.52
C ALA A 220 16.16 4.00 36.39
N LYS A 221 15.88 3.30 37.50
CA LYS A 221 15.00 2.11 37.57
C LYS A 221 13.80 2.46 38.45
N ILE A 222 12.85 3.18 37.86
CA ILE A 222 11.78 3.97 38.50
C ILE A 222 10.39 3.40 38.13
N PRO A 223 9.77 2.48 38.87
CA PRO A 223 8.44 1.94 38.51
C PRO A 223 7.22 2.88 38.63
N ARG A 224 7.39 4.17 38.97
CA ARG A 224 6.40 5.26 38.82
C ARG A 224 6.85 5.96 37.58
N LEU A 225 6.03 6.84 37.11
CA LEU A 225 6.20 8.22 37.46
C LEU A 225 4.77 8.80 37.44
N THR A 226 4.53 9.79 38.27
CA THR A 226 3.30 10.59 38.33
C THR A 226 3.87 11.92 38.73
N MET A 227 3.77 12.82 37.78
CA MET A 227 4.33 14.14 37.69
C MET A 227 3.38 14.91 36.82
N ASP A 228 3.17 16.15 37.20
CA ASP A 228 2.20 17.02 36.59
C ASP A 228 2.92 18.04 35.67
N GLN A 229 4.24 17.85 35.44
CA GLN A 229 5.19 18.68 34.66
C GLN A 229 6.25 17.81 33.93
N ASP A 230 7.23 18.43 33.26
CA ASP A 230 8.06 17.87 32.19
C ASP A 230 9.23 17.00 32.67
N ILE A 231 9.78 16.17 31.76
CA ILE A 231 11.05 15.48 32.00
C ILE A 231 12.04 15.59 30.83
N THR A 232 13.17 16.22 31.14
CA THR A 232 14.26 16.59 30.24
C THR A 232 15.58 15.90 30.64
N PRO A 233 15.67 14.55 30.66
CA PRO A 233 16.90 13.88 31.06
C PRO A 233 17.97 13.98 29.96
N VAL A 234 19.13 14.55 30.30
CA VAL A 234 20.22 14.85 29.37
C VAL A 234 21.44 13.96 29.63
N GLY A 235 21.90 13.20 28.63
CA GLY A 235 23.22 12.55 28.69
C GLY A 235 23.44 11.39 27.73
N ASP A 236 24.72 11.09 27.42
CA ASP A 236 25.10 10.16 26.35
C ASP A 236 24.40 8.80 26.40
N LYS A 237 24.16 8.25 27.60
CA LYS A 237 23.73 6.85 27.82
C LYS A 237 22.67 6.79 28.92
N LEU A 238 21.45 7.18 28.58
CA LEU A 238 20.28 7.02 29.42
C LEU A 238 19.71 5.60 29.33
N ILE A 239 19.72 4.86 30.45
CA ILE A 239 19.06 3.56 30.59
C ILE A 239 17.94 3.66 31.63
N ALA A 240 16.73 3.98 31.18
CA ALA A 240 15.54 4.06 32.02
C ALA A 240 14.77 2.73 32.08
N MET A 241 14.28 2.33 33.25
CA MET A 241 13.34 1.21 33.40
C MET A 241 12.17 1.64 34.27
N ILE A 242 11.03 1.92 33.63
CA ILE A 242 9.86 2.52 34.24
C ILE A 242 8.61 1.63 34.08
N PRO A 243 8.43 0.58 34.92
CA PRO A 243 7.28 -0.33 34.85
C PRO A 243 5.88 0.28 34.70
N ARG A 244 5.65 1.49 35.21
CA ARG A 244 4.41 2.24 34.98
C ARG A 244 4.72 3.73 35.05
N LEU A 245 4.14 4.53 34.17
CA LEU A 245 4.23 5.99 34.13
C LEU A 245 2.84 6.60 33.83
N THR A 246 2.67 7.83 34.26
CA THR A 246 1.50 8.72 34.17
C THR A 246 2.07 10.12 34.21
N MET A 247 1.74 10.96 33.25
CA MET A 247 2.29 12.31 33.21
C MET A 247 1.35 13.22 32.45
N ASP A 248 1.08 14.37 33.06
CA ASP A 248 0.13 15.34 32.54
C ASP A 248 0.80 16.40 31.65
N GLN A 249 2.12 16.28 31.39
CA GLN A 249 2.98 17.14 30.54
C GLN A 249 4.08 16.31 29.84
N ASP A 250 5.02 16.94 29.15
CA ASP A 250 5.85 16.36 28.09
C ASP A 250 7.07 15.55 28.58
N ILE A 251 7.59 14.66 27.72
CA ILE A 251 8.93 14.07 27.93
C ILE A 251 9.83 14.33 26.73
N THR A 252 10.93 15.01 26.98
CA THR A 252 11.94 15.41 25.98
C THR A 252 13.33 14.88 26.35
N PRO A 253 13.56 13.55 26.33
CA PRO A 253 14.83 12.96 26.71
C PRO A 253 15.89 13.14 25.61
N VAL A 254 17.03 13.74 25.96
CA VAL A 254 18.11 14.12 25.04
C VAL A 254 19.37 13.28 25.28
N GLY A 255 19.85 12.56 24.26
CA GLY A 255 21.20 11.98 24.32
C GLY A 255 21.50 10.88 23.30
N ASP A 256 22.79 10.70 22.97
CA ASP A 256 23.31 9.80 21.93
C ASP A 256 22.71 8.39 21.93
N ARG A 257 22.41 7.83 23.12
CA ARG A 257 21.98 6.44 23.32
C ARG A 257 20.94 6.31 24.42
N LEU A 258 19.69 6.57 24.06
CA LEU A 258 18.54 6.32 24.92
C LEU A 258 18.08 4.85 24.84
N THR A 259 18.08 4.14 25.97
CA THR A 259 17.47 2.81 26.14
C THR A 259 16.39 2.85 27.21
N ALA A 260 15.13 3.02 26.78
CA ALA A 260 13.97 3.11 27.67
C ALA A 260 13.15 1.81 27.68
N LYS A 261 12.80 1.32 28.87
CA LYS A 261 11.85 0.21 29.05
C LYS A 261 10.69 0.61 29.93
N ILE A 262 9.54 0.92 29.32
CA ILE A 262 8.35 1.48 29.99
C ILE A 262 7.14 0.52 29.85
N PRO A 263 7.00 -0.52 30.70
CA PRO A 263 5.91 -1.49 30.59
C PRO A 263 4.47 -0.98 30.58
N ARG A 264 4.18 0.22 31.09
CA ARG A 264 2.92 0.94 30.87
C ARG A 264 3.19 2.43 30.86
N LEU A 265 2.84 3.10 29.79
CA LEU A 265 2.78 4.55 29.69
C LEU A 265 1.31 4.90 29.51
N THR A 266 0.75 5.63 30.47
CA THR A 266 -0.30 6.59 30.18
C THR A 266 0.45 7.90 30.14
N MET A 267 0.39 8.59 29.03
CA MET A 267 0.81 9.97 28.99
C MET A 267 -0.30 10.81 28.44
N ASP A 268 -0.33 12.03 28.91
CA ASP A 268 -1.52 12.83 28.91
C ASP A 268 -1.18 14.23 28.24
N GLN A 269 0.03 14.35 27.61
CA GLN A 269 0.61 15.33 26.63
C GLN A 269 1.71 14.65 25.74
N ASP A 270 2.60 15.39 25.05
CA ASP A 270 3.51 14.94 23.95
C ASP A 270 4.80 14.19 24.39
N ILE A 271 5.43 13.45 23.47
CA ILE A 271 6.79 12.90 23.68
C ILE A 271 7.72 13.18 22.49
N THR A 272 8.75 13.99 22.73
CA THR A 272 9.79 14.37 21.76
C THR A 272 11.18 13.82 22.17
N PRO A 273 11.47 12.51 22.05
CA PRO A 273 12.79 11.96 22.39
C PRO A 273 13.82 12.23 21.29
N VAL A 274 14.96 12.83 21.66
CA VAL A 274 16.00 13.29 20.73
C VAL A 274 17.32 12.53 20.94
N GLY A 275 17.84 11.89 19.89
CA GLY A 275 19.22 11.37 19.90
C GLY A 275 19.55 10.29 18.88
N ASP A 276 20.85 10.14 18.55
CA ASP A 276 21.31 9.28 17.44
C ASP A 276 20.75 7.83 17.45
N LYS A 277 20.57 7.25 18.64
CA LYS A 277 20.28 5.81 18.83
C LYS A 277 19.25 5.61 19.92
N LEU A 278 17.99 5.81 19.57
CA LEU A 278 16.85 5.55 20.43
C LEU A 278 16.42 4.07 20.35
N THR A 279 16.47 3.36 21.47
CA THR A 279 15.91 2.00 21.64
C THR A 279 14.83 2.01 22.71
N ALA A 280 13.57 2.05 22.28
CA ALA A 280 12.41 2.10 23.17
C ALA A 280 11.66 0.75 23.19
N MET A 281 11.35 0.24 24.40
CA MET A 281 10.47 -0.91 24.59
C MET A 281 9.31 -0.49 25.52
N ILE A 282 8.13 -0.25 24.94
CA ILE A 282 6.94 0.24 25.67
C ILE A 282 5.82 -0.81 25.60
N PRO A 283 5.82 -1.86 26.47
CA PRO A 283 4.83 -2.94 26.48
C PRO A 283 3.33 -2.57 26.44
N ARG A 284 2.93 -1.34 26.83
CA ARG A 284 1.63 -0.70 26.54
C ARG A 284 1.79 0.81 26.58
N LEU A 285 1.20 1.52 25.63
CA LEU A 285 1.09 2.98 25.60
C LEU A 285 -0.35 3.38 25.27
N THR A 286 -0.90 4.30 26.06
CA THR A 286 -2.07 5.12 25.78
C THR A 286 -1.62 6.57 25.82
N MET A 287 -1.96 7.38 24.81
CA MET A 287 -1.63 8.81 24.79
C MET A 287 -2.73 9.63 24.13
N ASP A 288 -2.96 10.83 24.65
CA ASP A 288 -4.01 11.72 24.18
C ASP A 288 -3.47 12.81 23.22
N GLN A 289 -2.15 12.89 23.02
CA GLN A 289 -1.42 13.85 22.17
C GLN A 289 -0.25 13.16 21.39
N ASP A 290 0.62 13.93 20.73
CA ASP A 290 1.51 13.49 19.65
C ASP A 290 2.79 12.74 20.10
N ILE A 291 3.38 11.97 19.19
CA ILE A 291 4.77 11.49 19.33
C ILE A 291 5.66 11.93 18.17
N THR A 292 6.71 12.69 18.49
CA THR A 292 7.68 13.24 17.53
C THR A 292 9.11 12.78 17.81
N PRO A 293 9.42 11.47 17.76
CA PRO A 293 10.76 10.98 18.08
C PRO A 293 11.76 11.31 16.97
N VAL A 294 12.84 12.03 17.33
CA VAL A 294 13.86 12.55 16.39
C VAL A 294 15.20 11.83 16.59
N GLY A 295 15.74 11.21 15.53
CA GLY A 295 17.13 10.77 15.54
C GLY A 295 17.53 9.74 14.48
N ASP A 296 18.83 9.69 14.13
CA ASP A 296 19.40 8.87 13.05
C ASP A 296 18.93 7.40 13.03
N ARG A 297 18.72 6.80 14.21
CA ARG A 297 18.42 5.37 14.37
C ARG A 297 17.41 5.11 15.49
N LEU A 298 16.14 5.18 15.15
CA LEU A 298 15.04 4.79 16.03
C LEU A 298 14.73 3.29 15.89
N THR A 299 14.83 2.54 16.99
CA THR A 299 14.32 1.16 17.12
C THR A 299 13.26 1.11 18.22
N ALA A 300 11.98 1.07 17.81
CA ALA A 300 10.84 1.05 18.74
C ALA A 300 10.14 -0.31 18.74
N MET A 301 9.85 -0.84 19.93
CA MET A 301 8.96 -2.00 20.13
C MET A 301 7.81 -1.62 21.07
N ILE A 302 6.61 -1.46 20.49
CA ILE A 302 5.39 -1.04 21.19
C ILE A 302 4.29 -2.11 20.96
N PRO A 303 4.15 -3.11 21.84
CA PRO A 303 3.21 -4.22 21.66
C PRO A 303 1.72 -3.85 21.64
N ARG A 304 1.36 -2.69 22.20
CA ARG A 304 0.01 -2.09 22.12
C ARG A 304 0.17 -0.58 22.22
N LEU A 305 -0.38 0.12 21.23
CA LEU A 305 -0.46 1.56 21.15
C LEU A 305 -1.93 1.92 20.86
N THR A 306 -2.48 2.83 21.66
CA THR A 306 -3.77 3.48 21.47
C THR A 306 -3.50 4.98 21.59
N MET A 307 -3.83 5.78 20.58
CA MET A 307 -3.67 7.24 20.67
C MET A 307 -4.76 7.97 19.90
N ASP A 308 -5.04 9.16 20.40
CA ASP A 308 -6.12 10.01 19.92
C ASP A 308 -5.59 11.12 18.98
N GLN A 309 -4.26 11.23 18.78
CA GLN A 309 -3.55 12.22 17.94
C GLN A 309 -2.35 11.59 17.19
N ASP A 310 -1.50 12.39 16.54
CA ASP A 310 -0.62 12.01 15.43
C ASP A 310 0.70 11.32 15.85
N ILE A 311 1.34 10.61 14.90
CA ILE A 311 2.75 10.20 15.03
C ILE A 311 3.61 10.71 13.87
N THR A 312 4.54 11.62 14.19
CA THR A 312 5.54 12.13 13.23
C THR A 312 6.96 11.72 13.63
N PRO A 313 7.36 10.44 13.48
CA PRO A 313 8.73 10.01 13.79
C PRO A 313 9.70 10.40 12.67
N VAL A 314 10.78 11.09 13.03
CA VAL A 314 11.75 11.69 12.09
C VAL A 314 13.15 11.04 12.25
N GLY A 315 13.68 10.45 11.17
CA GLY A 315 15.10 10.07 11.14
C GLY A 315 15.54 9.07 10.07
N ASP A 316 16.83 9.08 9.71
CA ASP A 316 17.43 8.29 8.62
C ASP A 316 17.05 6.81 8.58
N LYS A 317 16.88 6.17 9.75
CA LYS A 317 16.70 4.72 9.91
C LYS A 317 15.70 4.40 11.02
N LEU A 318 14.42 4.45 10.69
CA LEU A 318 13.33 4.04 11.56
C LEU A 318 13.06 2.53 11.42
N THR A 319 13.19 1.78 12.52
CA THR A 319 12.77 0.38 12.64
C THR A 319 11.67 0.24 13.69
N ALA A 320 10.42 0.18 13.24
CA ALA A 320 9.24 0.09 14.10
C ALA A 320 8.70 -1.35 14.19
N LYS A 321 8.43 -1.85 15.40
CA LYS A 321 7.67 -3.08 15.64
C LYS A 321 6.49 -2.81 16.56
N ILE A 322 5.29 -2.64 15.98
CA ILE A 322 4.08 -2.28 16.72
C ILE A 322 3.02 -3.41 16.67
N PRO A 323 3.12 -4.41 17.57
CA PRO A 323 2.05 -5.29 18.04
C PRO A 323 0.64 -5.11 17.48
N ARG A 324 0.01 -4.06 18.00
CA ARG A 324 -1.33 -3.58 17.69
C ARG A 324 -1.32 -2.07 17.84
N LEU A 325 -1.86 -1.39 16.84
CA LEU A 325 -2.02 0.05 16.78
C LEU A 325 -3.50 0.33 16.50
N THR A 326 -4.09 1.18 17.34
CA THR A 326 -5.42 1.77 17.18
C THR A 326 -5.23 3.27 17.31
N MET A 327 -5.58 4.05 16.30
CA MET A 327 -5.50 5.51 16.39
C MET A 327 -6.63 6.21 15.66
N ASP A 328 -6.97 7.37 16.18
CA ASP A 328 -8.08 8.16 15.70
C ASP A 328 -7.62 9.32 14.79
N GLN A 329 -6.30 9.50 14.58
CA GLN A 329 -5.64 10.53 13.74
C GLN A 329 -4.41 9.96 12.97
N ASP A 330 -3.61 10.81 12.33
CA ASP A 330 -2.72 10.49 11.21
C ASP A 330 -1.37 9.85 11.60
N ILE A 331 -0.69 9.21 10.62
CA ILE A 331 0.74 8.86 10.73
C ILE A 331 1.57 9.43 9.58
N THR A 332 2.51 10.31 9.93
CA THR A 332 3.46 10.96 9.01
C THR A 332 4.91 10.60 9.33
N PRO A 333 5.33 9.33 9.20
CA PRO A 333 6.72 8.95 9.47
C PRO A 333 7.67 9.41 8.35
N VAL A 334 8.68 10.21 8.72
CA VAL A 334 9.62 10.84 7.79
C VAL A 334 11.03 10.25 7.94
N GLY A 335 11.59 9.70 6.86
CA GLY A 335 13.02 9.37 6.85
C GLY A 335 13.49 8.42 5.74
N ASP A 336 14.78 8.48 5.38
CA ASP A 336 15.33 7.77 4.22
C ASP A 336 15.00 6.26 4.17
N LYS A 337 14.95 5.58 5.33
CA LYS A 337 14.88 4.11 5.44
C LYS A 337 13.94 3.71 6.57
N LEU A 338 12.65 3.72 6.26
CA LEU A 338 11.60 3.24 7.14
C LEU A 338 11.39 1.74 6.96
N THR A 339 11.59 0.97 8.04
CA THR A 339 11.23 -0.46 8.14
C THR A 339 10.18 -0.66 9.23
N ALA A 340 8.91 -0.78 8.85
CA ALA A 340 7.79 -0.93 9.78
C ALA A 340 7.22 -2.36 9.74
N MET A 341 6.97 -2.94 10.91
CA MET A 341 6.23 -4.19 11.07
C MET A 341 5.14 -4.01 12.14
N ILE A 342 3.90 -3.85 11.69
CA ILE A 342 2.74 -3.62 12.54
C ILE A 342 1.68 -4.69 12.23
N PRO A 343 1.58 -5.76 13.04
CA PRO A 343 0.69 -6.89 12.75
C PRO A 343 -0.80 -6.57 12.75
N ARG A 344 -1.21 -5.60 13.57
CA ARG A 344 -2.59 -5.08 13.57
C ARG A 344 -2.56 -3.57 13.53
N LEU A 345 -3.14 -3.00 12.48
CA LEU A 345 -3.47 -1.58 12.40
C LEU A 345 -4.99 -1.44 12.24
N THR A 346 -5.57 -0.52 12.98
CA THR A 346 -6.94 -0.02 12.88
C THR A 346 -6.84 1.50 13.02
N MET A 347 -7.25 2.28 12.03
CA MET A 347 -7.26 3.74 12.15
C MET A 347 -8.44 4.40 11.44
N ASP A 348 -8.83 5.54 11.98
CA ASP A 348 -9.99 6.29 11.51
C ASP A 348 -9.58 7.48 10.61
N GLN A 349 -8.28 7.71 10.38
CA GLN A 349 -7.68 8.78 9.55
C GLN A 349 -6.44 8.27 8.75
N ASP A 350 -5.67 9.18 8.13
CA ASP A 350 -4.77 8.93 7.00
C ASP A 350 -3.39 8.35 7.38
N ILE A 351 -2.69 7.77 6.39
CA ILE A 351 -1.24 7.51 6.50
C ILE A 351 -0.46 8.15 5.34
N THR A 352 0.43 9.09 5.67
CA THR A 352 1.34 9.74 4.71
C THR A 352 2.81 9.46 5.07
N PRO A 353 3.31 8.22 4.89
CA PRO A 353 4.70 7.91 5.17
C PRO A 353 5.63 8.44 4.05
N VAL A 354 6.63 9.23 4.43
CA VAL A 354 7.53 9.95 3.51
C VAL A 354 8.97 9.43 3.62
N GLY A 355 9.55 8.94 2.51
CA GLY A 355 10.99 8.67 2.45
C GLY A 355 11.51 7.77 1.33
N ASP A 356 12.80 7.91 0.99
CA ASP A 356 13.47 7.23 -0.14
C ASP A 356 13.23 5.72 -0.24
N LYS A 357 13.13 5.03 0.91
CA LYS A 357 13.07 3.56 1.02
C LYS A 357 12.14 3.11 2.14
N LEU A 358 10.86 3.02 1.81
CA LEU A 358 9.84 2.48 2.70
C LEU A 358 9.70 0.96 2.51
N THR A 359 9.90 0.19 3.58
CA THR A 359 9.61 -1.24 3.65
C THR A 359 8.60 -1.52 4.76
N ALA A 360 7.33 -1.72 4.39
CA ALA A 360 6.23 -1.92 5.34
C ALA A 360 5.71 -3.36 5.29
N MET A 361 5.58 -4.01 6.46
CA MET A 361 4.90 -5.29 6.63
C MET A 361 3.64 -5.12 7.48
N ILE A 362 2.51 -5.04 6.77
CA ILE A 362 1.11 -4.82 7.15
C ILE A 362 0.21 -6.05 7.41
N PRO A 363 0.43 -7.03 8.32
CA PRO A 363 -0.37 -8.27 8.35
C PRO A 363 -1.90 -8.13 8.25
N ARG A 364 -2.56 -7.16 8.91
CA ARG A 364 -3.92 -6.71 8.57
C ARG A 364 -4.14 -5.22 8.88
N LEU A 365 -4.95 -4.61 8.02
CA LEU A 365 -5.35 -3.20 7.95
C LEU A 365 -6.72 -3.16 7.26
N THR A 366 -7.70 -2.31 7.60
CA THR A 366 -7.97 -1.68 8.90
C THR A 366 -8.15 -0.16 8.86
N MET A 367 -8.69 0.49 7.81
CA MET A 367 -8.88 1.95 7.83
C MET A 367 -10.15 2.48 7.17
N ASP A 368 -10.59 3.63 7.68
CA ASP A 368 -11.81 4.32 7.25
C ASP A 368 -11.49 5.56 6.35
N GLN A 369 -10.20 5.90 6.15
CA GLN A 369 -9.68 7.01 5.32
C GLN A 369 -8.44 6.58 4.50
N ASP A 370 -7.70 7.52 3.92
CA ASP A 370 -6.81 7.33 2.76
C ASP A 370 -5.38 6.87 3.11
N ILE A 371 -4.65 6.33 2.11
CA ILE A 371 -3.19 6.17 2.21
C ILE A 371 -2.46 6.89 1.08
N THR A 372 -1.62 7.85 1.47
CA THR A 372 -0.77 8.68 0.60
C THR A 372 0.73 8.40 0.82
N PRO A 373 1.25 7.17 0.62
CA PRO A 373 2.66 6.90 0.88
C PRO A 373 3.55 7.47 -0.24
N VAL A 374 4.50 8.34 0.14
CA VAL A 374 5.36 9.10 -0.78
C VAL A 374 6.83 8.64 -0.67
N GLY A 375 7.43 8.19 -1.77
CA GLY A 375 8.88 8.00 -1.82
C GLY A 375 9.42 7.14 -2.96
N ASP A 376 10.70 7.33 -3.31
CA ASP A 376 11.31 6.70 -4.50
C ASP A 376 11.11 5.18 -4.59
N LYS A 377 11.14 4.46 -3.45
CA LYS A 377 11.19 2.99 -3.39
C LYS A 377 10.30 2.48 -2.26
N LEU A 378 9.02 2.33 -2.58
CA LEU A 378 8.03 1.73 -1.69
C LEU A 378 7.96 0.21 -1.91
N THR A 379 8.21 -0.57 -0.86
CA THR A 379 7.99 -2.02 -0.81
C THR A 379 6.99 -2.35 0.31
N ALA A 380 5.73 -2.53 -0.07
CA ALA A 380 4.63 -2.81 0.87
C ALA A 380 4.18 -4.27 0.79
N LYS A 381 4.00 -4.92 1.95
CA LYS A 381 3.45 -6.27 2.04
C LYS A 381 2.30 -6.32 3.04
N ILE A 382 1.07 -6.32 2.53
CA ILE A 382 -0.17 -6.19 3.32
C ILE A 382 -1.06 -7.44 3.08
N PRO A 383 -0.89 -8.54 3.85
CA PRO A 383 -1.66 -9.78 3.67
C PRO A 383 -3.18 -9.66 3.60
N ARG A 384 -3.79 -8.67 4.28
CA ARG A 384 -5.24 -8.44 4.25
C ARG A 384 -5.51 -6.94 4.26
N LEU A 385 -6.00 -6.42 3.13
CA LEU A 385 -6.69 -5.14 2.94
C LEU A 385 -8.04 -5.10 3.73
N THR A 386 -8.89 -4.08 3.53
CA THR A 386 -9.73 -3.52 4.63
C THR A 386 -9.78 -1.99 4.61
N MET A 387 -10.20 -1.34 3.51
CA MET A 387 -10.35 0.12 3.49
C MET A 387 -11.71 0.59 3.00
N ASP A 388 -12.18 1.69 3.55
CA ASP A 388 -13.35 2.40 3.03
C ASP A 388 -12.91 3.57 2.11
N GLN A 389 -11.80 4.26 2.45
CA GLN A 389 -11.10 5.33 1.68
C GLN A 389 -10.28 4.88 0.45
N ASP A 390 -9.61 5.85 -0.18
CA ASP A 390 -8.81 5.74 -1.40
C ASP A 390 -7.35 5.34 -1.12
N ILE A 391 -6.64 4.84 -2.13
CA ILE A 391 -5.17 4.71 -2.07
C ILE A 391 -4.46 5.44 -3.20
N THR A 392 -3.68 6.45 -2.83
CA THR A 392 -2.87 7.31 -3.70
C THR A 392 -1.36 7.16 -3.44
N PRO A 393 -0.74 5.98 -3.65
CA PRO A 393 0.68 5.80 -3.41
C PRO A 393 1.52 6.45 -4.53
N VAL A 394 2.44 7.34 -4.13
CA VAL A 394 3.26 8.16 -5.05
C VAL A 394 4.74 7.76 -4.97
N GLY A 395 5.34 7.36 -6.09
CA GLY A 395 6.81 7.22 -6.15
C GLY A 395 7.40 6.43 -7.33
N ASP A 396 8.66 6.70 -7.67
CA ASP A 396 9.38 6.14 -8.83
C ASP A 396 9.28 4.61 -8.97
N LYS A 397 9.27 3.88 -7.85
CA LYS A 397 9.32 2.40 -7.79
C LYS A 397 8.45 1.87 -6.66
N LEU A 398 7.20 1.56 -6.99
CA LEU A 398 6.25 0.91 -6.10
C LEU A 398 6.24 -0.61 -6.33
N ILE A 399 6.56 -1.38 -5.29
CA ILE A 399 6.43 -2.84 -5.24
C ILE A 399 5.42 -3.19 -4.15
N ALA A 400 4.17 -3.45 -4.53
CA ALA A 400 3.09 -3.79 -3.61
C ALA A 400 2.72 -5.28 -3.69
N MET A 401 2.65 -5.96 -2.55
CA MET A 401 2.15 -7.32 -2.43
C MET A 401 0.98 -7.37 -1.45
N ILE A 402 -0.26 -7.40 -1.98
CA ILE A 402 -1.50 -7.35 -1.19
C ILE A 402 -2.34 -8.63 -1.41
N PRO A 403 -2.07 -9.74 -0.68
CA PRO A 403 -2.72 -11.03 -0.89
C PRO A 403 -4.26 -11.08 -0.99
N ARG A 404 -4.99 -10.27 -0.23
CA ARG A 404 -6.35 -9.88 -0.67
C ARG A 404 -6.60 -8.45 -0.25
N LEU A 405 -7.37 -7.77 -1.08
CA LEU A 405 -7.79 -6.39 -0.92
C LEU A 405 -9.31 -6.36 -1.13
N THR A 406 -10.00 -5.70 -0.21
CA THR A 406 -11.41 -5.34 -0.24
C THR A 406 -11.39 -3.84 0.02
N MET A 407 -12.11 -3.09 -0.80
CA MET A 407 -12.09 -1.63 -0.73
C MET A 407 -13.38 -1.06 -1.30
N ASP A 408 -13.95 -0.09 -0.61
CA ASP A 408 -15.15 0.58 -1.09
C ASP A 408 -14.75 1.76 -2.00
N GLN A 409 -13.65 2.47 -1.71
CA GLN A 409 -13.00 3.58 -2.45
C GLN A 409 -12.18 3.21 -3.72
N ASP A 410 -11.56 4.23 -4.33
CA ASP A 410 -10.77 4.17 -5.56
C ASP A 410 -9.28 3.83 -5.29
N ILE A 411 -8.57 3.31 -6.31
CA ILE A 411 -7.09 3.22 -6.27
C ILE A 411 -6.43 3.99 -7.42
N THR A 412 -5.74 5.06 -7.07
CA THR A 412 -4.99 5.97 -7.96
C THR A 412 -3.48 5.94 -7.68
N PRO A 413 -2.77 4.82 -7.92
CA PRO A 413 -1.33 4.74 -7.68
C PRO A 413 -0.54 5.44 -8.79
N VAL A 414 0.37 6.35 -8.39
CA VAL A 414 1.13 7.22 -9.29
C VAL A 414 2.63 6.91 -9.23
N GLY A 415 3.25 6.57 -10.36
CA GLY A 415 4.73 6.52 -10.43
C GLY A 415 5.33 5.75 -11.60
N ASP A 416 6.57 6.07 -11.97
CA ASP A 416 7.22 5.54 -13.18
C ASP A 416 7.16 4.00 -13.33
N LYS A 417 7.29 3.26 -12.22
CA LYS A 417 7.50 1.79 -12.22
C LYS A 417 6.69 1.14 -11.12
N LEU A 418 5.42 0.91 -11.41
CA LEU A 418 4.50 0.19 -10.55
C LEU A 418 4.56 -1.32 -10.82
N THR A 419 4.90 -2.11 -9.79
CA THR A 419 4.82 -3.57 -9.78
C THR A 419 3.88 -4.03 -8.67
N ALA A 420 2.62 -4.32 -9.01
CA ALA A 420 1.60 -4.72 -8.05
C ALA A 420 1.27 -6.23 -8.18
N MET A 421 1.24 -6.93 -7.06
CA MET A 421 0.78 -8.33 -6.98
C MET A 421 -0.37 -8.45 -5.97
N ILE A 422 -1.59 -8.59 -6.49
CA ILE A 422 -2.84 -8.60 -5.69
C ILE A 422 -3.60 -9.93 -5.91
N PRO A 423 -3.29 -11.01 -5.17
CA PRO A 423 -3.88 -12.34 -5.34
C PRO A 423 -5.41 -12.48 -5.27
N ARG A 424 -6.16 -11.57 -4.64
CA ARG A 424 -7.58 -11.29 -4.94
C ARG A 424 -7.88 -9.81 -4.68
N LEU A 425 -8.73 -9.23 -5.51
CA LEU A 425 -9.21 -7.87 -5.39
C LEU A 425 -10.75 -7.90 -5.54
N THR A 426 -11.43 -7.17 -4.67
CA THR A 426 -12.88 -6.92 -4.66
C THR A 426 -13.04 -5.43 -4.38
N MET A 427 -13.82 -4.70 -5.17
CA MET A 427 -13.83 -3.23 -5.12
C MET A 427 -15.13 -2.58 -5.61
N ASP A 428 -15.51 -1.50 -4.91
CA ASP A 428 -16.77 -0.78 -5.07
C ASP A 428 -17.00 -0.10 -6.47
N GLN A 429 -16.15 0.72 -7.10
CA GLN A 429 -14.96 1.49 -6.70
C GLN A 429 -13.90 1.41 -7.83
N ASP A 430 -13.36 2.52 -8.36
CA ASP A 430 -12.60 2.59 -9.63
C ASP A 430 -11.08 2.37 -9.45
N ILE A 431 -10.40 1.95 -10.53
CA ILE A 431 -8.93 1.76 -10.53
C ILE A 431 -8.28 2.58 -11.66
N THR A 432 -7.64 3.69 -11.29
CA THR A 432 -6.93 4.61 -12.21
C THR A 432 -5.41 4.66 -11.94
N PRO A 433 -4.64 3.60 -12.22
CA PRO A 433 -3.20 3.58 -11.99
C PRO A 433 -2.45 4.34 -13.10
N VAL A 434 -1.64 5.31 -12.69
CA VAL A 434 -0.93 6.25 -13.57
C VAL A 434 0.58 6.00 -13.53
N GLY A 435 1.21 5.69 -14.67
CA GLY A 435 2.67 5.70 -14.75
C GLY A 435 3.31 5.00 -15.95
N ASP A 436 4.54 5.41 -16.31
CA ASP A 436 5.28 4.95 -17.49
C ASP A 436 5.32 3.42 -17.67
N ARG A 437 5.39 2.65 -16.57
CA ARG A 437 5.57 1.19 -16.59
C ARG A 437 4.77 0.51 -15.49
N LEU A 438 3.56 0.10 -15.84
CA LEU A 438 2.69 -0.69 -14.99
C LEU A 438 2.84 -2.20 -15.28
N ILE A 439 3.25 -2.95 -14.25
CA ILE A 439 3.25 -4.42 -14.21
C ILE A 439 2.29 -4.88 -13.11
N ALA A 440 1.06 -5.20 -13.49
CA ALA A 440 0.03 -5.67 -12.57
C ALA A 440 -0.17 -7.20 -12.68
N MET A 441 -0.15 -7.91 -11.55
CA MET A 441 -0.50 -9.33 -11.47
C MET A 441 -1.64 -9.54 -10.49
N ILE A 442 -2.86 -9.69 -11.01
CA ILE A 442 -4.10 -9.78 -10.21
C ILE A 442 -4.80 -11.14 -10.47
N PRO A 443 -4.43 -12.21 -9.75
CA PRO A 443 -5.01 -13.55 -9.92
C PRO A 443 -6.54 -13.69 -9.87
N ARG A 444 -7.28 -12.78 -9.21
CA ARG A 444 -8.75 -12.72 -9.22
C ARG A 444 -9.24 -11.28 -9.05
N LEU A 445 -9.72 -10.70 -10.15
CA LEU A 445 -10.60 -9.55 -10.30
C LEU A 445 -12.09 -9.84 -10.03
N THR A 446 -12.72 -9.15 -9.09
CA THR A 446 -14.18 -8.93 -9.02
C THR A 446 -14.35 -7.42 -8.85
N MET A 447 -14.71 -6.73 -9.94
CA MET A 447 -14.97 -5.29 -10.07
C MET A 447 -16.47 -4.96 -10.12
N ASP A 448 -16.99 -4.05 -9.29
CA ASP A 448 -18.28 -3.43 -9.60
C ASP A 448 -18.04 -2.15 -10.45
N GLN A 449 -17.05 -1.30 -10.11
CA GLN A 449 -16.53 -0.11 -10.84
C GLN A 449 -15.69 -0.33 -12.13
N ASP A 450 -15.22 0.77 -12.71
CA ASP A 450 -14.44 0.90 -13.97
C ASP A 450 -12.93 0.70 -13.74
N ILE A 451 -12.20 0.28 -14.78
CA ILE A 451 -10.72 0.32 -14.76
C ILE A 451 -10.14 1.21 -15.87
N THR A 452 -9.52 2.32 -15.44
CA THR A 452 -8.91 3.39 -16.26
C THR A 452 -7.37 3.42 -16.13
N PRO A 453 -6.60 2.35 -16.45
CA PRO A 453 -5.15 2.37 -16.26
C PRO A 453 -4.45 3.20 -17.34
N VAL A 454 -3.68 4.21 -16.93
CA VAL A 454 -3.02 5.20 -17.81
C VAL A 454 -1.49 5.02 -17.79
N GLY A 455 -0.87 4.77 -18.95
CA GLY A 455 0.59 4.87 -19.05
C GLY A 455 1.25 4.24 -20.28
N ASP A 456 2.44 4.74 -20.65
CA ASP A 456 3.23 4.35 -21.83
C ASP A 456 3.34 2.83 -22.06
N ARG A 457 3.47 2.04 -20.97
CA ARG A 457 3.74 0.60 -21.02
C ARG A 457 2.99 -0.16 -19.93
N LEU A 458 1.75 -0.48 -20.22
CA LEU A 458 0.93 -1.37 -19.41
C LEU A 458 1.14 -2.84 -19.78
N THR A 459 1.52 -3.66 -18.81
CA THR A 459 1.50 -5.13 -18.94
C THR A 459 0.77 -5.76 -17.74
N ALA A 460 -0.47 -6.14 -17.96
CA ALA A 460 -1.33 -6.74 -16.95
C ALA A 460 -1.48 -8.26 -17.15
N MET A 461 -1.40 -9.00 -16.05
CA MET A 461 -1.69 -10.43 -16.00
C MET A 461 -2.83 -10.68 -15.00
N ILE A 462 -4.06 -10.86 -15.51
CA ILE A 462 -5.27 -11.00 -14.69
C ILE A 462 -5.93 -12.37 -14.94
N PRO A 463 -5.50 -13.43 -14.24
CA PRO A 463 -5.98 -14.79 -14.46
C PRO A 463 -7.48 -15.07 -14.28
N ARG A 464 -8.23 -14.24 -13.56
CA ARG A 464 -9.69 -14.21 -13.65
C ARG A 464 -10.15 -12.78 -13.41
N LEU A 465 -11.06 -12.31 -14.24
CA LEU A 465 -11.68 -11.00 -14.19
C LEU A 465 -13.17 -11.19 -14.47
N THR A 466 -13.99 -10.69 -13.56
CA THR A 466 -15.43 -10.54 -13.68
C THR A 466 -15.73 -9.13 -13.21
N MET A 467 -16.52 -8.39 -13.99
CA MET A 467 -16.70 -6.96 -13.83
C MET A 467 -18.10 -6.55 -14.26
N ASP A 468 -18.70 -5.61 -13.55
CA ASP A 468 -20.07 -5.18 -13.82
C ASP A 468 -20.12 -3.86 -14.62
N GLN A 469 -18.98 -3.18 -14.83
CA GLN A 469 -18.80 -1.94 -15.61
C GLN A 469 -17.55 -1.98 -16.55
N ASP A 470 -17.09 -0.84 -17.06
CA ASP A 470 -16.24 -0.70 -18.26
C ASP A 470 -14.73 -0.87 -18.00
N ILE A 471 -13.97 -1.21 -19.06
CA ILE A 471 -12.51 -1.09 -19.04
C ILE A 471 -12.01 -0.15 -20.15
N THR A 472 -11.40 0.96 -19.74
CA THR A 472 -10.86 2.05 -20.57
C THR A 472 -9.33 2.19 -20.40
N PRO A 473 -8.50 1.19 -20.77
CA PRO A 473 -7.06 1.27 -20.59
C PRO A 473 -6.41 2.17 -21.65
N VAL A 474 -5.65 3.18 -21.22
CA VAL A 474 -5.05 4.21 -22.07
C VAL A 474 -3.53 4.10 -22.07
N GLY A 475 -2.91 3.92 -23.25
CA GLY A 475 -1.45 4.07 -23.37
C GLY A 475 -0.79 3.45 -24.60
N ASP A 476 0.40 3.94 -24.97
CA ASP A 476 1.07 3.56 -26.22
C ASP A 476 1.21 2.03 -26.44
N LYS A 477 1.47 1.26 -25.38
CA LYS A 477 1.89 -0.15 -25.46
C LYS A 477 1.21 -0.98 -24.39
N LEU A 478 0.00 -1.41 -24.67
CA LEU A 478 -0.79 -2.30 -23.83
C LEU A 478 -0.54 -3.77 -24.17
N THR A 479 -0.06 -4.57 -23.19
CA THR A 479 0.11 -6.02 -23.29
C THR A 479 -0.79 -6.76 -22.30
N ALA A 480 -2.05 -6.97 -22.71
CA ALA A 480 -3.08 -7.76 -22.04
C ALA A 480 -2.75 -9.28 -21.92
N LYS A 481 -2.75 -9.86 -20.72
CA LYS A 481 -2.91 -11.33 -20.51
C LYS A 481 -4.00 -11.60 -19.47
N ILE A 482 -5.26 -11.73 -19.89
CA ILE A 482 -6.43 -11.75 -18.98
C ILE A 482 -7.17 -13.10 -18.99
N PRO A 483 -6.60 -14.20 -18.44
CA PRO A 483 -7.26 -15.51 -18.46
C PRO A 483 -8.81 -15.53 -18.29
N ARG A 484 -9.51 -15.62 -17.14
CA ARG A 484 -10.99 -15.39 -17.24
C ARG A 484 -11.21 -13.91 -17.55
N LEU A 485 -12.06 -13.64 -18.53
CA LEU A 485 -12.79 -12.39 -18.65
C LEU A 485 -14.26 -12.73 -18.92
N THR A 486 -15.16 -12.17 -18.10
CA THR A 486 -16.62 -12.19 -18.25
C THR A 486 -17.11 -10.80 -17.83
N MET A 487 -17.51 -10.01 -18.83
CA MET A 487 -17.95 -8.60 -18.79
C MET A 487 -19.47 -8.42 -18.81
N ASP A 488 -20.07 -7.58 -17.98
CA ASP A 488 -21.48 -7.17 -18.16
C ASP A 488 -21.61 -5.83 -18.94
N GLN A 489 -20.51 -5.08 -19.14
CA GLN A 489 -20.42 -3.82 -19.91
C GLN A 489 -19.20 -3.77 -20.86
N ASP A 490 -18.85 -2.59 -21.38
CA ASP A 490 -18.01 -2.38 -22.56
C ASP A 490 -16.50 -2.52 -22.32
N ILE A 491 -15.73 -2.73 -23.40
CA ILE A 491 -14.27 -2.49 -23.39
C ILE A 491 -13.88 -1.51 -24.48
N THR A 492 -13.30 -0.38 -24.06
CA THR A 492 -12.83 0.68 -24.96
C THR A 492 -11.32 0.98 -24.75
N PRO A 493 -10.43 0.01 -25.08
CA PRO A 493 -9.00 0.20 -24.91
C PRO A 493 -8.44 1.16 -25.95
N VAL A 494 -7.71 2.18 -25.50
CA VAL A 494 -7.17 3.26 -26.33
C VAL A 494 -5.64 3.21 -26.35
N GLY A 495 -5.03 3.05 -27.52
CA GLY A 495 -3.58 3.25 -27.66
C GLY A 495 -2.91 2.70 -28.92
N ASP A 496 -1.76 3.29 -29.27
CA ASP A 496 -0.99 2.99 -30.49
C ASP A 496 -0.78 1.49 -30.76
N ARG A 497 -0.53 0.69 -29.71
CA ARG A 497 -0.12 -0.72 -29.82
C ARG A 497 -0.75 -1.59 -28.74
N LEU A 498 -1.93 -2.10 -29.05
CA LEU A 498 -2.64 -3.08 -28.22
C LEU A 498 -2.29 -4.51 -28.63
N SER A 499 -1.74 -5.29 -27.69
CA SER A 499 -1.45 -6.72 -27.84
C SER A 499 -2.19 -7.55 -26.78
N ALA A 500 -3.19 -8.33 -27.19
CA ALA A 500 -4.12 -9.00 -26.29
C ALA A 500 -4.04 -10.55 -26.35
N LYS A 501 -3.67 -11.18 -25.22
CA LYS A 501 -3.81 -12.58 -24.70
C LYS A 501 -5.04 -12.97 -23.86
N ILE A 502 -6.02 -13.83 -24.20
CA ILE A 502 -7.05 -13.77 -25.25
C ILE A 502 -7.92 -15.12 -25.51
N PRO A 503 -7.88 -16.47 -25.05
CA PRO A 503 -8.60 -17.84 -25.48
C PRO A 503 -10.10 -18.57 -25.19
N ARG A 504 -11.21 -17.93 -24.66
CA ARG A 504 -12.53 -18.17 -23.90
C ARG A 504 -13.15 -16.94 -23.09
N LEU A 505 -13.58 -15.81 -23.72
CA LEU A 505 -14.18 -14.53 -23.20
C LEU A 505 -15.71 -14.61 -23.27
N THR A 506 -16.40 -13.90 -22.39
CA THR A 506 -17.86 -13.70 -22.43
C THR A 506 -18.15 -12.24 -22.17
N MET A 507 -19.11 -11.66 -22.89
CA MET A 507 -19.51 -10.27 -22.67
C MET A 507 -20.94 -10.03 -23.11
N ASP A 508 -21.64 -9.22 -22.33
CA ASP A 508 -23.05 -8.95 -22.56
C ASP A 508 -23.26 -7.60 -23.30
N GLN A 509 -22.18 -6.82 -23.51
CA GLN A 509 -22.14 -5.53 -24.24
C GLN A 509 -20.92 -5.42 -25.20
N ASP A 510 -20.61 -4.20 -25.67
CA ASP A 510 -19.81 -3.93 -26.88
C ASP A 510 -18.28 -4.00 -26.66
N ILE A 511 -17.54 -4.13 -27.77
CA ILE A 511 -16.10 -3.80 -27.78
C ILE A 511 -15.78 -2.74 -28.83
N THR A 512 -15.34 -1.57 -28.37
CA THR A 512 -14.87 -0.48 -29.23
C THR A 512 -13.38 -0.16 -28.98
N PRO A 513 -12.46 -1.05 -29.40
CA PRO A 513 -11.03 -0.84 -29.21
C PRO A 513 -10.46 0.12 -30.25
N VAL A 514 -9.78 1.18 -29.78
CA VAL A 514 -9.28 2.28 -30.60
C VAL A 514 -7.75 2.29 -30.63
N GLY A 515 -7.14 2.19 -31.81
CA GLY A 515 -5.69 2.40 -31.92
C GLY A 515 -5.02 1.98 -33.23
N ASP A 516 -3.84 2.57 -33.49
CA ASP A 516 -3.06 2.35 -34.71
C ASP A 516 -2.79 0.87 -35.03
N ARG A 517 -2.50 0.05 -34.01
CA ARG A 517 -2.07 -1.34 -34.18
C ARG A 517 -2.66 -2.27 -33.13
N LEU A 518 -3.82 -2.83 -33.43
CA LEU A 518 -4.46 -3.86 -32.64
C LEU A 518 -4.01 -5.27 -33.08
N THR A 519 -3.33 -6.00 -32.21
CA THR A 519 -3.00 -7.42 -32.37
C THR A 519 -3.63 -8.25 -31.26
N ALA A 520 -4.81 -8.81 -31.52
CA ALA A 520 -5.50 -9.63 -30.56
C ALA A 520 -5.38 -11.12 -30.93
N LYS A 521 -4.91 -11.96 -30.01
CA LYS A 521 -4.64 -13.39 -30.19
C LYS A 521 -5.53 -14.22 -29.30
N ILE A 522 -6.59 -14.76 -29.90
CA ILE A 522 -7.81 -14.89 -29.14
C ILE A 522 -8.04 -16.38 -28.65
N PRO A 523 -8.45 -17.39 -29.48
CA PRO A 523 -9.27 -18.68 -29.26
C PRO A 523 -10.74 -19.08 -28.78
N ARG A 524 -11.61 -18.37 -28.04
CA ARG A 524 -13.08 -18.56 -27.74
C ARG A 524 -13.89 -17.35 -27.19
N LEU A 525 -14.99 -16.91 -27.80
CA LEU A 525 -15.80 -15.71 -27.46
C LEU A 525 -17.26 -16.12 -27.45
N THR A 526 -18.02 -15.59 -26.53
CA THR A 526 -19.47 -15.45 -26.65
C THR A 526 -19.75 -14.00 -26.37
N MET A 527 -20.55 -13.34 -27.22
CA MET A 527 -20.95 -11.96 -26.98
C MET A 527 -22.37 -11.73 -27.40
N ASP A 528 -23.09 -10.91 -26.65
CA ASP A 528 -24.52 -10.71 -26.89
C ASP A 528 -24.80 -9.37 -27.61
N GLN A 529 -23.77 -8.53 -27.82
CA GLN A 529 -23.81 -7.25 -28.55
C GLN A 529 -22.59 -7.07 -29.51
N ASP A 530 -22.31 -5.84 -29.96
CA ASP A 530 -21.56 -5.51 -31.16
C ASP A 530 -20.02 -5.48 -30.99
N ILE A 531 -19.29 -5.50 -32.11
CA ILE A 531 -17.85 -5.16 -32.13
C ILE A 531 -17.54 -4.06 -33.14
N THR A 532 -17.10 -2.91 -32.64
CA THR A 532 -16.72 -1.74 -33.44
C THR A 532 -15.22 -1.40 -33.29
N PRO A 533 -14.28 -2.26 -33.73
CA PRO A 533 -12.86 -1.95 -33.60
C PRO A 533 -12.44 -0.88 -34.61
N VAL A 534 -11.84 0.20 -34.11
CA VAL A 534 -11.41 1.36 -34.89
C VAL A 534 -9.89 1.41 -34.92
N GLY A 535 -9.27 1.23 -36.09
CA GLY A 535 -7.82 1.27 -36.15
C GLY A 535 -7.16 1.09 -37.52
N ASP A 536 -6.02 1.76 -37.66
CA ASP A 536 -5.17 1.77 -38.84
C ASP A 536 -4.77 0.35 -39.31
N LYS A 537 -4.45 -0.54 -38.36
CA LYS A 537 -3.97 -1.91 -38.61
C LYS A 537 -4.49 -2.91 -37.56
N LEU A 538 -5.61 -3.54 -37.86
CA LEU A 538 -6.20 -4.61 -37.04
C LEU A 538 -5.73 -5.99 -37.51
N THR A 539 -5.13 -6.78 -36.62
CA THR A 539 -4.77 -8.20 -36.83
C THR A 539 -5.44 -9.08 -35.79
N ALA A 540 -6.48 -9.83 -36.19
CA ALA A 540 -7.36 -10.56 -35.28
C ALA A 540 -7.23 -12.09 -35.42
N LYS A 541 -6.67 -12.71 -34.37
CA LYS A 541 -6.40 -14.14 -34.09
C LYS A 541 -7.52 -15.04 -33.56
N ILE A 542 -8.63 -15.33 -34.27
CA ILE A 542 -9.92 -15.65 -33.59
C ILE A 542 -10.67 -17.02 -33.85
N PRO A 543 -10.33 -18.13 -33.15
CA PRO A 543 -10.93 -19.50 -33.21
C PRO A 543 -12.29 -20.00 -32.58
N ARG A 544 -12.85 -19.54 -31.40
CA ARG A 544 -14.18 -19.89 -30.68
C ARG A 544 -15.46 -18.90 -30.12
N LEU A 545 -16.38 -17.86 -30.47
CA LEU A 545 -17.05 -16.91 -31.57
C LEU A 545 -18.55 -17.13 -31.81
N THR A 546 -19.35 -17.09 -30.76
CA THR A 546 -20.77 -16.82 -30.95
C THR A 546 -21.00 -15.35 -30.70
N MET A 547 -21.79 -14.74 -31.58
CA MET A 547 -22.35 -13.41 -31.39
C MET A 547 -23.78 -13.43 -31.87
N ASP A 548 -24.58 -12.69 -31.12
CA ASP A 548 -26.01 -12.60 -31.33
C ASP A 548 -26.37 -11.24 -32.00
N GLN A 549 -25.39 -10.31 -32.13
CA GLN A 549 -25.48 -9.01 -32.84
C GLN A 549 -24.28 -8.77 -33.79
N ASP A 550 -24.06 -7.53 -34.23
CA ASP A 550 -23.32 -7.14 -35.43
C ASP A 550 -21.79 -7.07 -35.22
N ILE A 551 -21.02 -7.02 -36.32
CA ILE A 551 -19.63 -6.51 -36.27
C ILE A 551 -19.27 -5.56 -37.43
N THR A 552 -18.89 -4.35 -37.03
CA THR A 552 -18.67 -3.10 -37.78
C THR A 552 -17.19 -2.65 -37.74
N PRO A 553 -16.20 -3.46 -38.16
CA PRO A 553 -14.80 -3.10 -37.98
C PRO A 553 -14.38 -2.02 -38.99
N VAL A 554 -13.93 -0.87 -38.46
CA VAL A 554 -13.53 0.30 -39.24
C VAL A 554 -12.00 0.41 -39.22
N GLY A 555 -11.35 0.24 -40.37
CA GLY A 555 -9.90 0.31 -40.38
C GLY A 555 -9.22 0.21 -41.73
N ASP A 556 -8.12 0.94 -41.85
CA ASP A 556 -7.31 1.05 -43.06
C ASP A 556 -6.85 -0.32 -43.58
N LYS A 557 -6.34 -1.19 -42.68
CA LYS A 557 -5.92 -2.57 -42.97
C LYS A 557 -6.44 -3.56 -41.92
N LEU A 558 -7.47 -4.32 -42.26
CA LEU A 558 -8.01 -5.40 -41.44
C LEU A 558 -7.48 -6.77 -41.93
N ILE A 559 -6.79 -7.50 -41.06
CA ILE A 559 -6.37 -8.89 -41.27
C ILE A 559 -7.03 -9.80 -40.22
N ALA A 560 -8.14 -10.45 -40.59
CA ALA A 560 -8.88 -11.37 -39.73
C ALA A 560 -8.61 -12.84 -40.09
N MET A 561 -8.29 -13.67 -39.10
CA MET A 561 -8.22 -15.13 -39.25
C MET A 561 -9.15 -15.80 -38.24
N ILE A 562 -10.29 -16.26 -38.73
CA ILE A 562 -11.46 -16.67 -37.95
C ILE A 562 -11.85 -18.14 -38.30
N PRO A 563 -11.20 -19.17 -37.70
CA PRO A 563 -11.40 -20.58 -38.01
C PRO A 563 -12.83 -21.13 -38.06
N ARG A 564 -13.71 -20.60 -37.21
CA ARG A 564 -15.16 -20.76 -37.28
C ARG A 564 -15.77 -19.38 -36.95
N LEU A 565 -17.09 -19.24 -36.98
CA LEU A 565 -17.85 -18.01 -37.33
C LEU A 565 -19.33 -18.41 -37.16
N THR A 566 -19.93 -17.98 -36.05
CA THR A 566 -21.36 -17.74 -35.85
C THR A 566 -21.63 -16.28 -36.11
N MET A 567 -22.78 -15.97 -36.66
CA MET A 567 -23.56 -14.88 -36.10
C MET A 567 -25.04 -15.19 -36.25
N ASP A 568 -25.84 -14.43 -35.53
CA ASP A 568 -27.28 -14.41 -35.72
C ASP A 568 -27.70 -13.08 -36.41
N GLN A 569 -26.79 -12.10 -36.59
CA GLN A 569 -26.99 -10.77 -37.23
C GLN A 569 -25.83 -10.31 -38.16
N ASP A 570 -25.74 -9.00 -38.45
CA ASP A 570 -24.93 -8.23 -39.40
C ASP A 570 -23.38 -8.48 -39.42
N ILE A 571 -22.72 -8.50 -40.59
CA ILE A 571 -21.34 -7.94 -40.69
C ILE A 571 -21.21 -6.82 -41.71
N THR A 572 -20.68 -5.69 -41.25
CA THR A 572 -20.51 -4.43 -41.99
C THR A 572 -19.06 -3.89 -41.90
N PRO A 573 -18.03 -4.65 -42.34
CA PRO A 573 -16.63 -4.22 -42.25
C PRO A 573 -16.29 -3.13 -43.27
N VAL A 574 -15.58 -2.07 -42.84
CA VAL A 574 -15.28 -0.86 -43.62
C VAL A 574 -13.76 -0.60 -43.69
N GLY A 575 -13.14 -0.50 -44.89
CA GLY A 575 -11.72 -0.11 -45.02
C GLY A 575 -10.98 -0.22 -46.37
N ASP A 576 -9.77 0.40 -46.50
CA ASP A 576 -8.89 0.34 -47.71
C ASP A 576 -8.49 -1.10 -48.09
N ARG A 577 -8.27 -1.96 -47.09
CA ARG A 577 -7.79 -3.32 -47.28
C ARG A 577 -8.33 -4.28 -46.22
N LEU A 578 -9.43 -4.93 -46.52
CA LEU A 578 -9.93 -6.08 -45.77
C LEU A 578 -9.28 -7.37 -46.28
N THR A 579 -8.68 -8.18 -45.41
CA THR A 579 -8.19 -9.53 -45.71
C THR A 579 -8.71 -10.52 -44.67
N ALA A 580 -9.75 -11.27 -45.04
CA ALA A 580 -10.44 -12.21 -44.16
C ALA A 580 -10.18 -13.66 -44.57
N LYS A 581 -9.75 -14.49 -43.61
CA LYS A 581 -9.64 -15.95 -43.75
C LYS A 581 -10.58 -16.63 -42.76
N ILE A 582 -11.75 -17.04 -43.25
CA ILE A 582 -12.82 -17.64 -42.46
C ILE A 582 -13.07 -19.08 -42.93
N PRO A 583 -12.32 -20.09 -42.47
CA PRO A 583 -12.51 -21.49 -42.88
C PRO A 583 -13.96 -21.98 -42.87
N ARG A 584 -14.79 -21.53 -41.93
CA ARG A 584 -16.17 -21.96 -41.77
C ARG A 584 -17.01 -20.81 -41.19
N LEU A 585 -18.07 -20.41 -41.87
CA LEU A 585 -19.00 -19.36 -41.51
C LEU A 585 -20.44 -19.89 -41.56
N THR A 586 -21.21 -19.67 -40.49
CA THR A 586 -22.66 -19.85 -40.40
C THR A 586 -23.24 -18.55 -39.87
N MET A 587 -24.25 -18.02 -40.56
CA MET A 587 -24.86 -16.74 -40.26
C MET A 587 -26.34 -16.78 -40.61
N ASP A 588 -27.16 -16.08 -39.85
CA ASP A 588 -28.60 -16.15 -40.00
C ASP A 588 -29.15 -14.87 -40.71
N GLN A 589 -28.35 -13.79 -40.79
CA GLN A 589 -28.62 -12.52 -41.51
C GLN A 589 -27.47 -12.11 -42.48
N ASP A 590 -27.20 -10.81 -42.71
CA ASP A 590 -26.65 -10.28 -43.97
C ASP A 590 -25.10 -10.00 -44.08
N ILE A 591 -24.59 -10.27 -45.28
CA ILE A 591 -23.24 -9.99 -45.84
C ILE A 591 -22.89 -8.58 -46.37
N THR A 592 -22.69 -7.49 -45.60
CA THR A 592 -22.49 -6.10 -46.13
C THR A 592 -21.05 -5.50 -46.03
N PRO A 593 -19.99 -6.09 -46.61
CA PRO A 593 -18.63 -5.57 -46.51
C PRO A 593 -18.38 -4.42 -47.50
N VAL A 594 -17.88 -3.29 -46.97
CA VAL A 594 -17.64 -2.06 -47.73
C VAL A 594 -16.14 -1.76 -47.82
N GLY A 595 -15.60 -1.60 -49.03
CA GLY A 595 -14.27 -0.99 -49.18
C GLY A 595 -13.51 -1.30 -50.47
N ASP A 596 -12.52 -0.46 -50.77
CA ASP A 596 -11.71 -0.49 -52.00
C ASP A 596 -11.09 -1.87 -52.31
N ARG A 597 -10.73 -2.62 -51.24
CA ARG A 597 -9.70 -3.69 -51.09
C ARG A 597 -10.13 -5.02 -50.51
N LEU A 598 -11.16 -5.70 -51.02
CA LEU A 598 -11.73 -6.87 -50.35
C LEU A 598 -11.08 -8.24 -50.68
N THR A 599 -10.12 -8.65 -49.84
CA THR A 599 -9.40 -9.94 -49.68
C THR A 599 -10.11 -11.15 -49.02
N ALA A 600 -11.17 -11.76 -49.55
CA ALA A 600 -11.93 -12.82 -48.82
C ALA A 600 -11.57 -14.27 -49.21
N MET A 601 -11.34 -15.15 -48.21
CA MET A 601 -11.20 -16.60 -48.39
C MET A 601 -12.07 -17.37 -47.38
N ILE A 602 -13.17 -17.97 -47.86
CA ILE A 602 -14.19 -18.63 -47.03
C ILE A 602 -14.45 -20.09 -47.49
N PRO A 603 -13.64 -21.08 -47.04
CA PRO A 603 -13.78 -22.50 -47.41
C PRO A 603 -15.16 -23.15 -47.21
N ARG A 604 -15.96 -22.71 -46.23
CA ARG A 604 -17.39 -23.06 -46.09
C ARG A 604 -18.17 -21.86 -45.58
N LEU A 605 -19.24 -21.51 -46.26
CA LEU A 605 -20.23 -20.50 -45.93
C LEU A 605 -21.60 -21.15 -46.01
N THR A 606 -22.38 -20.99 -44.94
CA THR A 606 -23.79 -21.35 -44.84
C THR A 606 -24.49 -20.10 -44.32
N MET A 607 -25.53 -19.65 -45.00
CA MET A 607 -26.19 -18.40 -44.65
C MET A 607 -27.68 -18.50 -44.94
N ASP A 608 -28.51 -18.01 -44.05
CA ASP A 608 -29.96 -18.12 -44.24
C ASP A 608 -30.50 -16.94 -45.07
N GLN A 609 -29.81 -15.78 -45.09
CA GLN A 609 -30.19 -14.58 -45.84
C GLN A 609 -29.08 -14.06 -46.79
N HIS A 610 -28.93 -12.74 -47.02
CA HIS A 610 -28.36 -12.17 -48.25
C HIS A 610 -26.86 -11.78 -48.19
N ILE A 611 -26.20 -11.56 -49.34
CA ILE A 611 -24.82 -11.00 -49.40
C ILE A 611 -24.67 -9.85 -50.41
N THR A 612 -24.37 -8.66 -49.89
CA THR A 612 -24.21 -7.34 -50.56
C THR A 612 -22.78 -6.73 -50.42
N PRO A 613 -21.72 -7.31 -51.02
CA PRO A 613 -20.39 -6.71 -51.04
C PRO A 613 -20.36 -5.43 -51.85
N VAL A 614 -19.84 -4.35 -51.28
CA VAL A 614 -19.68 -3.05 -51.96
C VAL A 614 -18.21 -2.67 -52.04
N GLY A 615 -17.66 -2.53 -53.25
CA GLY A 615 -16.34 -1.91 -53.41
C GLY A 615 -15.60 -2.21 -54.70
N ASP A 616 -14.61 -1.37 -55.02
CA ASP A 616 -13.87 -1.43 -56.27
C ASP A 616 -13.25 -2.83 -56.56
N LYS A 617 -12.64 -3.39 -55.50
CA LYS A 617 -11.63 -4.48 -55.42
C LYS A 617 -12.10 -5.89 -55.07
N LEU A 618 -13.22 -6.37 -55.61
CA LEU A 618 -13.68 -7.76 -55.45
C LEU A 618 -12.61 -8.83 -55.85
N THR A 619 -12.64 -10.04 -55.28
CA THR A 619 -11.52 -10.54 -54.44
C THR A 619 -11.94 -11.71 -53.52
N ALA A 620 -12.90 -12.55 -53.92
CA ALA A 620 -13.42 -13.65 -53.10
C ALA A 620 -13.03 -15.07 -53.59
N MET A 621 -12.72 -15.97 -52.65
CA MET A 621 -12.58 -17.41 -52.89
C MET A 621 -13.42 -18.22 -51.89
N ILE A 622 -14.52 -18.80 -52.36
CA ILE A 622 -15.52 -19.52 -51.54
C ILE A 622 -15.69 -20.96 -52.06
N PRO A 623 -14.85 -21.93 -51.64
CA PRO A 623 -14.93 -23.33 -52.03
C PRO A 623 -16.29 -24.06 -51.88
N ARG A 624 -17.23 -23.53 -51.09
CA ARG A 624 -18.24 -24.20 -50.25
C ARG A 624 -19.34 -23.21 -49.83
N LEU A 625 -20.23 -22.79 -50.72
CA LEU A 625 -21.34 -21.86 -50.42
C LEU A 625 -22.69 -22.62 -50.40
N THR A 626 -23.54 -22.32 -49.42
CA THR A 626 -24.97 -22.67 -49.38
C THR A 626 -25.72 -21.48 -48.80
N MET A 627 -26.81 -21.06 -49.44
CA MET A 627 -27.52 -19.84 -49.05
C MET A 627 -29.04 -19.99 -49.20
N ASP A 628 -29.78 -19.54 -48.19
CA ASP A 628 -31.23 -19.39 -48.23
C ASP A 628 -31.67 -18.32 -49.29
N GLN A 629 -31.16 -17.07 -49.18
CA GLN A 629 -31.58 -15.90 -50.02
C GLN A 629 -30.51 -15.41 -51.04
N ASP A 630 -30.58 -14.13 -51.45
CA ASP A 630 -29.94 -13.57 -52.64
C ASP A 630 -28.47 -13.11 -52.49
N ILE A 631 -27.76 -13.00 -53.62
CA ILE A 631 -26.42 -12.40 -53.70
C ILE A 631 -26.35 -11.21 -54.69
N THR A 632 -26.05 -10.03 -54.14
CA THR A 632 -26.08 -8.69 -54.77
C THR A 632 -24.73 -7.95 -54.66
N PRO A 633 -23.62 -8.47 -55.23
CA PRO A 633 -22.33 -7.80 -55.18
C PRO A 633 -22.27 -6.59 -56.11
N VAL A 634 -21.91 -5.44 -55.55
CA VAL A 634 -21.77 -4.15 -56.22
C VAL A 634 -20.30 -3.77 -56.30
N GLY A 635 -19.73 -3.64 -57.51
CA GLY A 635 -18.37 -3.11 -57.63
C GLY A 635 -17.70 -3.19 -58.99
N ASP A 636 -16.82 -2.23 -59.26
CA ASP A 636 -15.99 -2.10 -60.47
C ASP A 636 -15.40 -3.42 -61.00
N LYS A 637 -14.79 -4.22 -60.11
CA LYS A 637 -13.96 -5.39 -60.48
C LYS A 637 -14.26 -6.60 -59.60
N LEU A 638 -15.38 -7.25 -59.92
CA LEU A 638 -15.76 -8.61 -59.53
C LEU A 638 -14.70 -9.68 -59.89
N ILE A 639 -14.00 -10.30 -58.93
CA ILE A 639 -13.33 -11.59 -59.12
C ILE A 639 -13.83 -12.62 -58.09
N ALA A 640 -14.51 -13.68 -58.55
CA ALA A 640 -15.14 -14.71 -57.71
C ALA A 640 -14.71 -16.15 -58.02
N MET A 641 -13.98 -16.75 -57.07
CA MET A 641 -13.57 -18.14 -56.90
C MET A 641 -14.58 -19.11 -56.23
N ILE A 642 -15.69 -19.56 -56.86
CA ILE A 642 -16.71 -20.38 -56.16
C ILE A 642 -16.86 -21.83 -56.70
N PRO A 643 -16.03 -22.81 -56.27
CA PRO A 643 -16.09 -24.22 -56.71
C PRO A 643 -17.41 -25.03 -56.67
N ARG A 644 -18.53 -24.52 -56.16
CA ARG A 644 -19.25 -25.05 -54.97
C ARG A 644 -20.34 -24.10 -54.50
N LEU A 645 -21.37 -23.81 -55.30
CA LEU A 645 -22.47 -22.91 -54.94
C LEU A 645 -23.81 -23.66 -54.89
N THR A 646 -24.35 -23.81 -53.66
CA THR A 646 -25.74 -24.04 -53.23
C THR A 646 -26.52 -22.72 -53.02
N MET A 647 -27.70 -22.46 -53.56
CA MET A 647 -28.57 -21.35 -53.14
C MET A 647 -30.06 -21.72 -53.33
N ASP A 648 -31.03 -20.99 -52.79
CA ASP A 648 -32.46 -21.20 -53.11
C ASP A 648 -33.13 -20.00 -53.81
N GLN A 649 -32.59 -18.77 -53.67
CA GLN A 649 -33.09 -17.55 -54.32
C GLN A 649 -32.09 -16.97 -55.34
N ASP A 650 -32.10 -15.65 -55.62
CA ASP A 650 -31.55 -15.05 -56.84
C ASP A 650 -30.07 -14.61 -56.76
N ILE A 651 -29.41 -14.48 -57.92
CA ILE A 651 -28.09 -13.83 -58.03
C ILE A 651 -28.11 -12.62 -58.97
N THR A 652 -28.00 -11.42 -58.38
CA THR A 652 -28.00 -10.10 -59.04
C THR A 652 -26.67 -9.32 -58.89
N PRO A 653 -25.55 -9.78 -59.50
CA PRO A 653 -24.29 -9.03 -59.53
C PRO A 653 -24.42 -7.72 -60.30
N VAL A 654 -23.87 -6.63 -59.76
CA VAL A 654 -23.83 -5.31 -60.41
C VAL A 654 -22.38 -4.82 -60.51
N GLY A 655 -21.85 -4.60 -61.72
CA GLY A 655 -20.56 -3.91 -61.87
C GLY A 655 -19.87 -3.98 -63.22
N ASP A 656 -19.00 -3.00 -63.49
CA ASP A 656 -18.29 -2.82 -64.77
C ASP A 656 -17.57 -4.06 -65.29
N ARG A 657 -16.95 -4.84 -64.39
CA ARG A 657 -16.10 -6.00 -64.77
C ARG A 657 -16.26 -7.16 -63.82
N LEU A 658 -17.13 -8.09 -64.19
CA LEU A 658 -17.39 -9.31 -63.44
C LEU A 658 -16.66 -10.51 -64.06
N THR A 659 -15.75 -11.12 -63.30
CA THR A 659 -15.05 -12.37 -63.64
C THR A 659 -15.38 -13.46 -62.61
N ALA A 660 -16.32 -14.33 -62.96
CA ALA A 660 -16.76 -15.43 -62.10
C ALA A 660 -16.26 -16.78 -62.62
N LYS A 661 -15.64 -17.59 -61.77
CA LYS A 661 -15.26 -18.97 -62.08
C LYS A 661 -15.87 -19.92 -61.07
N ILE A 662 -17.00 -20.52 -61.47
CA ILE A 662 -17.77 -21.40 -60.61
C ILE A 662 -17.91 -22.82 -61.22
N PRO A 663 -16.99 -23.74 -60.88
CA PRO A 663 -16.99 -25.15 -61.27
C PRO A 663 -18.32 -25.92 -61.16
N ARG A 664 -19.11 -25.66 -60.11
CA ARG A 664 -20.45 -26.21 -59.86
C ARG A 664 -21.27 -25.12 -59.18
N LEU A 665 -22.36 -24.74 -59.82
CA LEU A 665 -23.34 -23.74 -59.38
C LEU A 665 -24.69 -24.41 -59.50
N THR A 666 -25.51 -24.19 -58.47
CA THR A 666 -26.72 -24.94 -58.13
C THR A 666 -27.67 -24.12 -57.21
N MET A 667 -28.95 -23.97 -57.59
CA MET A 667 -30.04 -23.12 -57.02
C MET A 667 -31.40 -23.31 -57.73
N ASP A 668 -32.46 -22.77 -57.13
CA ASP A 668 -33.83 -23.07 -57.55
C ASP A 668 -34.54 -21.86 -58.22
N GLN A 669 -33.97 -20.64 -58.16
CA GLN A 669 -34.49 -19.37 -58.74
C GLN A 669 -33.51 -18.69 -59.74
N ASP A 670 -33.67 -17.39 -60.00
CA ASP A 670 -33.17 -16.67 -61.18
C ASP A 670 -31.73 -16.13 -61.03
N ILE A 671 -31.08 -15.82 -62.16
CA ILE A 671 -29.77 -15.15 -62.17
C ILE A 671 -29.74 -14.00 -63.19
N THR A 672 -29.68 -12.78 -62.66
CA THR A 672 -29.83 -11.49 -63.34
C THR A 672 -28.58 -10.60 -63.19
N PRO A 673 -27.43 -10.97 -63.78
CA PRO A 673 -26.21 -10.18 -63.65
C PRO A 673 -26.24 -8.96 -64.57
N VAL A 674 -25.94 -7.80 -64.00
CA VAL A 674 -25.91 -6.48 -64.64
C VAL A 674 -24.47 -5.96 -64.74
N GLY A 675 -23.97 -5.69 -65.94
CA GLY A 675 -22.66 -5.02 -66.06
C GLY A 675 -22.02 -4.98 -67.46
N ASP A 676 -21.16 -3.98 -67.68
CA ASP A 676 -20.50 -3.74 -68.98
C ASP A 676 -19.74 -4.95 -69.53
N LYS A 677 -19.03 -5.70 -68.66
CA LYS A 677 -18.13 -6.79 -69.06
C LYS A 677 -18.24 -7.98 -68.11
N LEU A 678 -19.08 -8.94 -68.48
CA LEU A 678 -19.22 -10.22 -67.78
C LEU A 678 -18.41 -11.32 -68.48
N THR A 679 -17.47 -11.92 -67.74
CA THR A 679 -16.74 -13.14 -68.10
C THR A 679 -17.05 -14.25 -67.10
N ALA A 680 -17.92 -15.18 -67.47
CA ALA A 680 -18.30 -16.31 -66.63
C ALA A 680 -17.68 -17.62 -67.14
N MET A 681 -17.05 -18.40 -66.26
CA MET A 681 -16.64 -19.78 -66.54
C MET A 681 -17.36 -20.75 -65.59
N ILE A 682 -18.35 -21.44 -66.13
CA ILE A 682 -19.30 -22.26 -65.39
C ILE A 682 -19.44 -23.66 -66.01
N PRO A 683 -18.65 -24.65 -65.56
CA PRO A 683 -18.71 -26.04 -66.05
C PRO A 683 -19.94 -26.84 -65.63
N ARG A 684 -20.50 -26.55 -64.44
CA ARG A 684 -21.57 -27.23 -63.64
C ARG A 684 -22.99 -27.33 -64.22
N LEU A 685 -23.98 -26.90 -63.44
CA LEU A 685 -25.31 -26.45 -63.90
C LEU A 685 -26.40 -27.51 -64.13
N THR A 686 -27.34 -27.66 -63.18
CA THR A 686 -28.76 -28.04 -63.40
C THR A 686 -29.54 -26.72 -63.61
N MET A 687 -30.89 -26.61 -63.53
CA MET A 687 -31.62 -25.38 -63.15
C MET A 687 -33.14 -25.53 -63.09
N ASP A 688 -33.77 -24.73 -62.24
CA ASP A 688 -35.22 -24.72 -62.08
C ASP A 688 -35.85 -23.45 -62.72
N GLN A 689 -35.42 -22.19 -62.45
CA GLN A 689 -35.95 -20.96 -63.11
C GLN A 689 -35.04 -20.32 -64.22
N ASP A 690 -34.91 -18.98 -64.39
CA ASP A 690 -34.35 -18.22 -65.55
C ASP A 690 -32.91 -17.62 -65.40
N ILE A 691 -32.29 -17.29 -66.55
CA ILE A 691 -31.14 -16.39 -66.69
C ILE A 691 -31.41 -15.22 -67.65
N THR A 692 -31.53 -14.04 -67.03
CA THR A 692 -31.72 -12.71 -67.64
C THR A 692 -30.48 -11.80 -67.46
N PRO A 693 -29.35 -12.08 -68.13
CA PRO A 693 -28.13 -11.29 -68.01
C PRO A 693 -28.25 -10.03 -68.84
N VAL A 694 -27.94 -8.89 -68.22
CA VAL A 694 -28.03 -7.55 -68.80
C VAL A 694 -26.62 -6.96 -68.92
N GLY A 695 -26.15 -6.70 -70.14
CA GLY A 695 -24.85 -6.05 -70.28
C GLY A 695 -24.29 -5.91 -71.70
N ASP A 696 -23.39 -4.94 -71.87
CA ASP A 696 -22.75 -4.64 -73.15
C ASP A 696 -21.99 -5.86 -73.71
N LYS A 697 -21.15 -6.50 -72.89
CA LYS A 697 -20.24 -7.57 -73.33
C LYS A 697 -20.26 -8.77 -72.39
N LEU A 698 -21.20 -9.69 -72.65
CA LEU A 698 -21.25 -11.00 -72.02
C LEU A 698 -20.42 -12.04 -72.80
N THR A 699 -19.47 -12.69 -72.12
CA THR A 699 -18.79 -13.89 -72.60
C THR A 699 -18.91 -15.05 -71.59
N ALA A 700 -19.56 -16.15 -72.01
CA ALA A 700 -19.98 -17.24 -71.13
C ALA A 700 -19.45 -18.63 -71.55
N LYS A 701 -18.59 -19.18 -70.69
CA LYS A 701 -17.96 -20.51 -70.66
C LYS A 701 -18.80 -21.65 -70.09
N ILE A 702 -19.69 -22.32 -70.85
CA ILE A 702 -20.74 -23.20 -70.28
C ILE A 702 -20.67 -24.71 -70.70
N PRO A 703 -19.73 -25.53 -70.18
CA PRO A 703 -19.60 -26.97 -70.51
C PRO A 703 -20.81 -27.92 -70.35
N ARG A 704 -21.45 -28.07 -69.17
CA ARG A 704 -22.74 -28.77 -69.00
C ARG A 704 -23.85 -27.73 -68.98
N LEU A 705 -24.92 -28.12 -69.64
CA LEU A 705 -26.23 -27.51 -69.78
C LEU A 705 -27.42 -28.26 -69.16
N THR A 706 -28.16 -27.80 -68.16
CA THR A 706 -29.49 -28.37 -67.86
C THR A 706 -30.32 -27.30 -67.19
N MET A 707 -31.56 -27.05 -67.62
CA MET A 707 -32.47 -26.04 -67.05
C MET A 707 -33.91 -26.41 -67.42
N ASP A 708 -34.85 -26.13 -66.52
CA ASP A 708 -36.27 -26.46 -66.69
C ASP A 708 -37.08 -25.27 -67.30
N GLN A 709 -36.67 -24.02 -67.06
CA GLN A 709 -37.36 -22.78 -67.51
C GLN A 709 -36.62 -22.00 -68.63
N ASP A 710 -37.14 -20.82 -69.01
CA ASP A 710 -36.92 -20.23 -70.33
C ASP A 710 -36.92 -18.68 -70.38
N ILE A 711 -36.42 -18.11 -71.49
CA ILE A 711 -35.25 -17.20 -71.57
C ILE A 711 -35.27 -15.86 -70.76
N THR A 712 -34.18 -15.05 -70.69
CA THR A 712 -33.78 -14.11 -71.79
C THR A 712 -32.48 -13.26 -71.59
N PRO A 713 -31.41 -13.39 -72.40
CA PRO A 713 -30.24 -12.49 -72.37
C PRO A 713 -30.51 -11.16 -73.09
N VAL A 714 -30.06 -10.06 -72.48
CA VAL A 714 -30.22 -8.68 -72.99
C VAL A 714 -28.84 -8.01 -73.10
N GLY A 715 -28.39 -7.68 -74.32
CA GLY A 715 -27.07 -7.07 -74.49
C GLY A 715 -26.63 -6.71 -75.92
N ASP A 716 -25.49 -5.99 -76.01
CA ASP A 716 -24.93 -5.47 -77.25
C ASP A 716 -24.19 -6.55 -78.08
N LYS A 717 -23.28 -7.35 -77.47
CA LYS A 717 -22.53 -8.41 -78.16
C LYS A 717 -22.26 -9.64 -77.29
N LEU A 718 -23.27 -10.51 -77.21
CA LEU A 718 -23.22 -11.81 -76.51
C LEU A 718 -22.32 -12.83 -77.23
N THR A 719 -21.37 -13.43 -76.51
CA THR A 719 -20.55 -14.58 -76.96
C THR A 719 -20.72 -15.77 -76.01
N ALA A 720 -21.43 -16.81 -76.45
CA ALA A 720 -21.72 -17.99 -75.63
C ALA A 720 -21.18 -19.29 -76.25
N MET A 721 -20.67 -20.19 -75.41
CA MET A 721 -20.23 -21.54 -75.82
C MET A 721 -20.80 -22.59 -74.87
N ILE A 722 -21.85 -23.28 -75.31
CA ILE A 722 -22.56 -24.33 -74.56
C ILE A 722 -22.40 -25.67 -75.31
N PRO A 723 -21.38 -26.50 -75.05
CA PRO A 723 -21.13 -27.74 -75.79
C PRO A 723 -22.15 -28.87 -75.52
N ARG A 724 -22.94 -28.78 -74.45
CA ARG A 724 -23.99 -29.74 -74.08
C ARG A 724 -25.14 -28.99 -73.44
N LEU A 725 -26.36 -29.27 -73.87
CA LEU A 725 -27.58 -28.71 -73.31
C LEU A 725 -28.67 -29.78 -73.17
N THR A 726 -29.32 -29.79 -72.01
CA THR A 726 -30.64 -30.37 -71.74
C THR A 726 -31.56 -29.21 -71.33
N MET A 727 -32.80 -29.19 -71.81
CA MET A 727 -33.65 -28.01 -71.81
C MET A 727 -35.08 -28.45 -72.04
N ASP A 728 -36.04 -27.86 -71.33
CA ASP A 728 -37.45 -28.20 -71.51
C ASP A 728 -38.23 -27.20 -72.44
N GLN A 729 -37.59 -26.13 -72.98
CA GLN A 729 -38.13 -25.15 -73.98
C GLN A 729 -37.06 -24.61 -75.01
N ASP A 730 -37.39 -23.72 -75.98
CA ASP A 730 -36.49 -23.39 -77.15
C ASP A 730 -36.82 -22.15 -78.08
N ILE A 731 -35.81 -21.54 -78.76
CA ILE A 731 -35.94 -20.78 -80.05
C ILE A 731 -36.09 -19.22 -80.17
N THR A 732 -35.47 -18.35 -79.35
CA THR A 732 -35.42 -16.86 -79.54
C THR A 732 -34.11 -16.22 -79.02
N PRO A 733 -33.91 -14.89 -79.11
CA PRO A 733 -33.31 -14.03 -78.05
C PRO A 733 -33.77 -12.54 -78.06
N VAL A 734 -33.37 -11.70 -77.09
CA VAL A 734 -33.66 -10.25 -77.09
C VAL A 734 -32.40 -9.38 -77.01
N GLY A 735 -31.89 -8.88 -78.13
CA GLY A 735 -30.76 -7.95 -78.05
C GLY A 735 -30.30 -7.36 -79.37
N ASP A 736 -29.48 -6.31 -79.26
CA ASP A 736 -28.91 -5.62 -80.40
C ASP A 736 -27.57 -6.23 -80.93
N LYS A 737 -27.15 -7.44 -80.47
CA LYS A 737 -26.90 -8.71 -81.27
C LYS A 737 -25.83 -9.70 -80.68
N LEU A 738 -25.56 -10.82 -81.37
CA LEU A 738 -25.15 -12.14 -80.80
C LEU A 738 -24.06 -12.94 -81.58
N THR A 739 -23.42 -13.95 -80.95
CA THR A 739 -22.73 -15.11 -81.57
C THR A 739 -22.67 -16.34 -80.63
N ALA A 740 -23.38 -17.43 -80.95
CA ALA A 740 -23.36 -18.69 -80.20
C ALA A 740 -22.60 -19.80 -80.96
N LYS A 741 -21.69 -20.52 -80.30
CA LYS A 741 -21.00 -21.68 -80.93
C LYS A 741 -21.72 -23.00 -80.67
N ILE A 742 -22.69 -23.21 -81.56
CA ILE A 742 -23.57 -24.37 -81.77
C ILE A 742 -22.75 -25.67 -82.02
N PRO A 743 -23.21 -26.84 -81.54
CA PRO A 743 -24.38 -27.06 -80.67
C PRO A 743 -24.03 -26.97 -79.17
N ARG A 744 -24.90 -26.47 -78.28
CA ARG A 744 -26.21 -25.80 -78.47
C ARG A 744 -26.05 -24.28 -78.33
N LEU A 745 -27.00 -23.55 -77.71
CA LEU A 745 -27.07 -22.08 -77.65
C LEU A 745 -25.89 -21.39 -76.89
N LYS A 746 -26.05 -20.33 -76.09
CA LYS A 746 -27.24 -19.54 -75.75
C LYS A 746 -27.73 -18.75 -76.96
N LEU A 747 -28.94 -19.08 -77.45
CA LEU A 747 -29.90 -18.16 -78.06
C LEU A 747 -30.33 -17.16 -77.00
N GLY A 748 -31.52 -17.38 -76.45
CA GLY A 748 -32.16 -16.43 -75.56
C GLY A 748 -33.68 -16.55 -75.41
N GLN A 749 -34.30 -17.45 -76.13
CA GLN A 749 -34.99 -18.60 -75.55
C GLN A 749 -33.90 -19.70 -75.54
N ASP A 750 -33.75 -20.46 -74.47
CA ASP A 750 -32.46 -21.05 -74.07
C ASP A 750 -32.58 -21.33 -72.53
N ILE A 751 -31.72 -20.86 -71.60
CA ILE A 751 -30.57 -21.58 -70.96
C ILE A 751 -29.95 -20.96 -69.66
N THR A 752 -29.63 -21.81 -68.67
CA THR A 752 -28.44 -21.84 -67.77
C THR A 752 -28.48 -22.49 -66.34
N PRO A 753 -28.06 -21.92 -65.17
CA PRO A 753 -27.17 -22.61 -64.22
C PRO A 753 -27.58 -23.45 -63.00
N VAL A 754 -28.84 -23.52 -62.55
CA VAL A 754 -29.32 -23.89 -61.19
C VAL A 754 -29.06 -25.37 -60.60
N GLY A 755 -29.96 -25.95 -59.74
CA GLY A 755 -29.96 -26.91 -58.55
C GLY A 755 -29.23 -28.31 -58.29
N ASP A 756 -28.89 -28.60 -57.00
CA ASP A 756 -28.12 -29.70 -56.28
C ASP A 756 -27.66 -29.23 -54.84
N LYS A 757 -28.45 -29.37 -53.75
CA LYS A 757 -28.22 -28.74 -52.40
C LYS A 757 -26.93 -29.14 -51.62
N LEU A 758 -26.45 -28.16 -50.83
CA LEU A 758 -25.73 -28.25 -49.54
C LEU A 758 -24.17 -28.40 -49.46
N THR A 759 -23.55 -27.50 -48.66
CA THR A 759 -22.11 -27.40 -48.36
C THR A 759 -21.63 -28.25 -47.18
N ALA A 760 -22.40 -28.30 -46.09
CA ALA A 760 -22.14 -29.14 -44.91
C ALA A 760 -21.37 -28.46 -43.73
N MET A 761 -22.08 -27.89 -42.75
CA MET A 761 -21.79 -27.92 -41.29
C MET A 761 -20.48 -27.31 -40.73
N ILE A 762 -20.63 -26.57 -39.61
CA ILE A 762 -19.53 -26.22 -38.69
C ILE A 762 -19.89 -26.24 -37.20
N SER A 763 -21.01 -25.61 -36.83
CA SER A 763 -21.29 -25.15 -35.47
C SER A 763 -20.29 -24.09 -34.95
N ARG A 764 -20.34 -22.83 -35.48
CA ARG A 764 -20.08 -21.56 -34.73
C ARG A 764 -18.56 -21.28 -34.27
N LEU A 765 -18.05 -20.06 -33.90
CA LEU A 765 -16.96 -19.75 -32.84
C LEU A 765 -15.43 -18.98 -33.12
N THR A 766 -14.51 -17.94 -32.59
CA THR A 766 -14.02 -16.74 -31.51
C THR A 766 -12.78 -16.53 -30.33
N MET A 767 -12.80 -15.70 -29.13
CA MET A 767 -11.93 -15.01 -27.88
C MET A 767 -11.17 -15.60 -26.46
N ASP A 768 -11.12 -15.20 -25.03
CA ASP A 768 -10.47 -15.49 -23.47
C ASP A 768 -10.05 -16.81 -22.55
N GLN A 769 -10.29 -17.03 -21.22
CA GLN A 769 -9.76 -18.22 -20.38
C GLN A 769 -10.21 -18.36 -18.86
N ASP A 770 -9.28 -18.60 -17.88
CA ASP A 770 -9.51 -19.05 -16.46
C ASP A 770 -8.27 -19.08 -15.45
N ILE A 771 -8.55 -19.28 -14.12
CA ILE A 771 -7.84 -19.66 -12.81
C ILE A 771 -6.94 -18.71 -11.93
N THR A 772 -7.08 -18.69 -10.56
CA THR A 772 -6.22 -17.90 -9.55
C THR A 772 -6.53 -18.03 -7.99
N ARG A 773 -6.04 -17.11 -7.09
CA ARG A 773 -5.43 -17.34 -5.70
C ARG A 773 -6.22 -16.96 -4.38
N SER A 774 -5.62 -16.41 -3.27
CA SER A 774 -6.09 -16.32 -1.83
C SER A 774 -5.30 -15.32 -0.89
N ILE A 775 -5.62 -15.17 0.45
CA ILE A 775 -5.11 -14.13 1.45
C ILE A 775 -6.17 -13.65 2.55
N HIS A 776 -6.70 -12.38 2.66
CA HIS A 776 -7.78 -11.80 3.59
C HIS A 776 -8.81 -12.78 4.19
N GLU A 777 -9.50 -12.44 5.28
CA GLU A 777 -10.39 -13.33 6.05
C GLU A 777 -10.85 -12.63 7.36
N LEU A 778 -12.05 -12.96 7.84
CA LEU A 778 -12.75 -12.36 8.97
C LEU A 778 -12.15 -12.75 10.33
N LEU A 779 -12.74 -12.26 11.42
CA LEU A 779 -12.19 -12.35 12.77
C LEU A 779 -11.07 -11.31 12.88
N VAL A 780 -11.48 -10.03 12.96
CA VAL A 780 -10.70 -8.85 12.57
C VAL A 780 -9.33 -8.72 13.25
N SER A 781 -8.41 -8.12 12.50
CA SER A 781 -7.03 -7.80 12.89
C SER A 781 -6.08 -9.05 12.80
N SER A 782 -4.76 -8.93 12.52
CA SER A 782 -3.63 -9.90 12.77
C SER A 782 -3.91 -11.17 13.58
#